data_AF-A0A958B2J0-F1
#
_entry.id   AF-A0A958B2J0-F1
#
_cell.length_a   1.000
_cell.length_b   1.000
_cell.length_c   1.000
_cell.angle_alpha   90.00
_cell.angle_beta   90.00
_cell.angle_gamma   90.00
#
_symmetry.space_group_name_H-M   'P 1'
#
loop_
_entity.id
_entity.type
_entity.pdbx_description
1 polymer ?
#
loop_
_entity_poly.entity_id
_entity_poly.type
_entity_poly.pdbx_seq_one_letter_code
_entity_poly.pdbx_strand_id
1 'polypeptide(L)'
;MARPLLDSEFIYGLHDSGGEDLMRAARRPGWIVFSERIGHNPRDFGSRDYSQWSGDDFGVIVRLNNGYEPEGTIPAADQYQDFARRCGNFVRNSDGCHIWIIGNEMNFAAERPAPSSRRAMRPPRGVKRDSDEPDWTPRELPDRFSALQEGRRSRRTRGADRDPITPEMYVRCYRLCREAIHSQPGHEDDQVLVGPVAPWNNQTQYPGNEQGDWVTYFADILSALGAVQCDGFALHTYTHGSDAALVTSDATMEAPFEERHYQFRAYRDFMQAVPQSMRHLPAYITETGQIDEWEDVNAGWVQAAYQEIEDWNEQEGNQQIHALVLYRWSRHDKWYIDGKPNVIEDFKEALGKGYKWRVGAVKPVPPQLSEYKAVFVQGGGLHAAEAGQTLVTHFVVRNEGAKLWRKGGKNPVRLGTRWQNEAGQAVFVAPESDFRTALPSDVKTGETVTIDHVKVKIPLAEGNLRLTWDLVEEDVTWFADQGNTPFVETVNVTPSPEMQGFFEPATKKWVRGPFLDAYRLYGLDVTGYPLTDQYVDAASKLQTQYFQRVAMEEHSPGRIRFRLVGQEALLAQTEIDGLNADIARLTADIDQLHREIQALQEALKDAQQNKDDGGVPKPAIEDITDQLPRTAKDFKRRQADAIKYLVINHTGGPADLSIDKLAGYHRDRGYPGLAYHYVIDGDGKIMQTNPWTDTVSDQGYLGEGLNIAIAGKFDNEPPSDVQLQAAAQLCAWLLVELRLLPDAIKGVSEFVSTGSPGAQWLKGQRYKERLLALVEEVVEDATQPGTPTPAPTPDPAPTPDPEPPVDPGSAAELAALREKLQRRDAELAEAQTRLAAMESELAGRDTRLTELQRQITAQQTEIDRLRAALQQGGGDLSTPAPLSPPAIHDITDELVKHPTKKYATRKLDKITHICIHHSAAPATIPIQNVAEYHVNDRGWPGIGYHFYVKPDGATYQTNHMETVSYQVADNNHYTVGVCVAGDFTYQPPPATQVEAAARLVAWLMQELDIPEANIMGHKEYPKNDTSCPGETWLKNVTWKNTLLDKIRSVRSGLDGYTGKRIGHYVLFWQREDTWAQQDWRAAEAYFGRFRPTAGFSVDDAQTAEYVTIVGGDAGVSFEAERTLQTAGCKVERLAGKDFAETKKILDDLVASGRRFLTFPG
;
A
#
# COMPACT_ATOMS: atom_id res chain seq x y z
N MET A 1 12.81 43.82 29.09
CA MET A 1 13.20 42.91 28.00
C MET A 1 12.58 41.58 28.33
N ALA A 2 11.80 40.99 27.43
CA ALA A 2 11.32 39.61 27.62
C ALA A 2 12.56 38.71 27.75
N ARG A 3 12.57 37.83 28.76
CA ARG A 3 13.64 36.83 28.89
C ARG A 3 13.54 35.87 27.69
N PRO A 4 14.66 35.37 27.15
CA PRO A 4 14.61 34.33 26.12
C PRO A 4 13.82 33.14 26.64
N LEU A 5 12.98 32.53 25.80
CA LEU A 5 12.35 31.26 26.11
C LEU A 5 13.45 30.19 26.21
N LEU A 6 13.36 29.33 27.22
CA LEU A 6 14.43 28.40 27.59
C LEU A 6 14.01 26.97 27.32
N ASP A 7 14.94 26.21 26.76
CA ASP A 7 14.91 24.76 26.82
C ASP A 7 15.54 24.34 28.16
N SER A 8 14.74 23.79 29.07
CA SER A 8 15.23 23.33 30.38
C SER A 8 16.35 22.32 30.19
N GLU A 9 17.47 22.43 30.92
CA GLU A 9 18.54 21.42 30.89
C GLU A 9 18.18 20.13 31.63
N PHE A 10 17.16 20.17 32.47
CA PHE A 10 16.71 19.03 33.24
C PHE A 10 15.62 18.27 32.47
N ILE A 11 15.66 16.94 32.53
CA ILE A 11 14.66 16.09 31.87
C ILE A 11 13.33 16.02 32.65
N TYR A 12 13.27 16.56 33.87
CA TYR A 12 12.05 16.53 34.69
C TYR A 12 10.88 17.22 34.00
N GLY A 13 9.68 16.68 34.14
CA GLY A 13 8.50 17.35 33.62
C GLY A 13 7.19 16.88 34.22
N LEU A 14 6.19 17.77 34.21
CA LEU A 14 4.84 17.50 34.69
C LEU A 14 3.82 17.85 33.60
N HIS A 15 2.86 16.95 33.39
CA HIS A 15 1.69 17.27 32.60
C HIS A 15 0.69 18.04 33.47
N ASP A 16 0.27 19.21 32.98
CA ASP A 16 -0.46 20.26 33.70
C ASP A 16 0.36 20.99 34.79
N SER A 17 -0.03 22.23 35.06
CA SER A 17 0.50 23.02 36.18
C SER A 17 -0.07 22.59 37.53
N GLY A 18 0.58 23.02 38.61
CA GLY A 18 0.24 22.83 40.00
C GLY A 18 1.34 22.17 40.83
N GLY A 19 2.32 21.52 40.20
CA GLY A 19 3.41 20.78 40.87
C GLY A 19 4.80 21.37 40.64
N GLU A 20 4.91 22.40 39.82
CA GLU A 20 6.16 23.06 39.45
C GLU A 20 6.92 23.63 40.65
N ASP A 21 6.22 23.94 41.75
CA ASP A 21 6.85 24.38 43.01
C ASP A 21 7.87 23.37 43.56
N LEU A 22 7.68 22.07 43.29
CA LEU A 22 8.64 21.04 43.69
C LEU A 22 9.98 21.20 42.93
N MET A 23 9.89 21.41 41.62
CA MET A 23 11.03 21.65 40.74
C MET A 23 11.70 23.01 41.07
N ARG A 24 10.89 24.04 41.33
CA ARG A 24 11.35 25.38 41.74
C ARG A 24 12.11 25.32 43.07
N ALA A 25 11.55 24.63 44.07
CA ALA A 25 12.19 24.45 45.38
C ALA A 25 13.52 23.69 45.29
N ALA A 26 13.61 22.70 44.39
CA ALA A 26 14.84 21.97 44.10
C ALA A 26 15.86 22.78 43.28
N ARG A 27 15.49 23.96 42.75
CA ARG A 27 16.27 24.76 41.78
C ARG A 27 16.59 23.99 40.51
N ARG A 28 15.62 23.20 40.03
CA ARG A 28 15.71 22.37 38.83
C ARG A 28 14.46 22.58 37.99
N PRO A 29 14.29 23.78 37.40
CA PRO A 29 13.13 24.06 36.56
C PRO A 29 13.17 23.13 35.36
N GLY A 30 12.17 22.25 35.27
CA GLY A 30 12.03 21.25 34.21
C GLY A 30 11.09 21.73 33.09
N TRP A 31 10.25 20.81 32.62
CA TRP A 31 9.28 21.01 31.57
C TRP A 31 7.84 20.99 32.11
N ILE A 32 6.96 21.80 31.52
CA ILE A 32 5.52 21.75 31.79
C ILE A 32 4.79 21.58 30.46
N VAL A 33 3.97 20.52 30.37
CA VAL A 33 3.16 20.23 29.18
C VAL A 33 1.73 20.68 29.42
N PHE A 34 1.20 21.50 28.50
CA PHE A 34 -0.20 21.90 28.48
C PHE A 34 -0.92 21.24 27.30
N SER A 35 -2.21 20.96 27.45
CA SER A 35 -3.06 20.49 26.36
C SER A 35 -4.22 21.43 26.13
N GLU A 36 -4.27 22.01 24.94
CA GLU A 36 -5.25 23.02 24.56
C GLU A 36 -6.24 22.46 23.55
N ARG A 37 -7.53 22.67 23.81
CA ARG A 37 -8.62 22.40 22.86
C ARG A 37 -8.98 23.70 22.15
N ILE A 38 -8.44 23.89 20.94
CA ILE A 38 -8.52 25.17 20.22
C ILE A 38 -9.61 25.19 19.14
N GLY A 39 -10.18 24.04 18.77
CA GLY A 39 -11.12 23.94 17.66
C GLY A 39 -10.46 24.17 16.29
N HIS A 40 -11.26 24.39 15.26
CA HIS A 40 -10.79 24.69 13.89
C HIS A 40 -11.41 25.96 13.31
N ASN A 41 -12.02 26.84 14.11
CA ASN A 41 -12.60 28.07 13.57
C ASN A 41 -11.49 29.05 13.15
N PRO A 42 -11.31 29.36 11.85
CA PRO A 42 -10.20 30.21 11.40
C PRO A 42 -10.35 31.68 11.80
N ARG A 43 -11.51 32.07 12.38
CA ARG A 43 -11.77 33.42 12.92
C ARG A 43 -11.65 33.50 14.43
N ASP A 44 -11.31 32.40 15.09
CA ASP A 44 -11.01 32.43 16.52
C ASP A 44 -9.54 32.81 16.73
N PHE A 45 -9.34 33.80 17.60
CA PHE A 45 -8.05 34.40 17.97
C PHE A 45 -7.76 34.21 19.47
N GLY A 46 -8.55 33.40 20.17
CA GLY A 46 -8.31 33.07 21.57
C GLY A 46 -6.93 32.41 21.75
N SER A 47 -6.32 32.69 22.89
CA SER A 47 -4.95 32.31 23.25
C SER A 47 -4.83 32.02 24.74
N ARG A 48 -3.62 31.62 25.16
CA ARG A 48 -3.26 31.45 26.57
C ARG A 48 -1.89 32.07 26.82
N ASP A 49 -1.74 32.71 27.97
CA ASP A 49 -0.46 33.27 28.42
C ASP A 49 0.25 32.23 29.31
N TYR A 50 1.45 31.82 28.87
CA TYR A 50 2.32 30.89 29.56
C TYR A 50 3.52 31.57 30.23
N SER A 51 3.61 32.90 30.13
CA SER A 51 4.77 33.69 30.57
C SER A 51 5.11 33.53 32.06
N GLN A 52 4.14 33.15 32.90
CA GLN A 52 4.40 32.88 34.31
C GLN A 52 5.35 31.69 34.54
N TRP A 53 5.31 30.67 33.67
CA TRP A 53 6.18 29.50 33.80
C TRP A 53 7.50 29.72 33.07
N SER A 54 7.46 30.24 31.85
CA SER A 54 8.68 30.55 31.10
C SER A 54 9.52 31.64 31.80
N GLY A 55 8.87 32.59 32.50
CA GLY A 55 9.54 33.60 33.32
C GLY A 55 10.25 33.04 34.56
N ASP A 56 9.81 31.87 35.03
CA ASP A 56 10.40 31.10 36.13
C ASP A 56 11.37 30.01 35.64
N ASP A 57 11.88 30.17 34.42
CA ASP A 57 12.87 29.33 33.75
C ASP A 57 12.40 27.90 33.41
N PHE A 58 11.09 27.64 33.41
CA PHE A 58 10.53 26.37 32.94
C PHE A 58 10.44 26.32 31.40
N GLY A 59 10.73 25.15 30.83
CA GLY A 59 10.41 24.86 29.44
C GLY A 59 8.91 24.60 29.28
N VAL A 60 8.26 25.29 28.34
CA VAL A 60 6.81 25.17 28.11
C VAL A 60 6.56 24.47 26.78
N ILE A 61 5.81 23.36 26.82
CA ILE A 61 5.37 22.61 25.65
C ILE A 61 3.84 22.63 25.59
N VAL A 62 3.26 22.95 24.44
CA VAL A 62 1.81 23.06 24.30
C VAL A 62 1.29 22.14 23.19
N ARG A 63 0.41 21.21 23.55
CA ARG A 63 -0.29 20.31 22.64
C ARG A 63 -1.58 20.93 22.13
N LEU A 64 -1.63 21.23 20.83
CA LEU A 64 -2.76 21.82 20.15
C LEU A 64 -3.68 20.73 19.58
N ASN A 65 -4.90 20.66 20.11
CA ASN A 65 -5.94 19.74 19.64
C ASN A 65 -7.11 20.53 19.05
N ASN A 66 -7.67 20.05 17.94
CA ASN A 66 -8.97 20.50 17.46
C ASN A 66 -10.06 20.22 18.50
N GLY A 67 -10.07 19.02 19.06
CA GLY A 67 -11.01 18.59 20.08
C GLY A 67 -10.64 17.22 20.61
N TYR A 68 -11.58 16.65 21.35
CA TYR A 68 -11.54 15.24 21.74
C TYR A 68 -12.78 14.58 21.12
N GLU A 69 -13.07 13.32 21.46
CA GLU A 69 -14.31 12.70 21.00
C GLU A 69 -15.55 13.59 21.31
N PRO A 70 -16.40 13.92 20.30
CA PRO A 70 -16.45 13.40 18.94
C PRO A 70 -15.74 14.23 17.85
N GLU A 71 -15.17 15.39 18.18
CA GLU A 71 -14.53 16.29 17.21
C GLU A 71 -13.17 15.79 16.71
N GLY A 72 -12.48 14.98 17.50
CA GLY A 72 -11.15 14.42 17.18
C GLY A 72 -9.99 15.40 17.37
N THR A 73 -8.80 14.86 17.63
CA THR A 73 -7.56 15.58 17.88
C THR A 73 -7.16 16.48 16.71
N ILE A 74 -7.43 16.03 15.48
CA ILE A 74 -7.43 16.83 14.25
C ILE A 74 -8.83 16.70 13.61
N PRO A 75 -9.31 17.72 12.87
CA PRO A 75 -10.67 17.67 12.32
C PRO A 75 -10.74 16.77 11.08
N ALA A 76 -11.91 16.73 10.41
CA ALA A 76 -12.03 16.08 9.11
C ALA A 76 -11.12 16.76 8.05
N ALA A 77 -10.72 16.00 7.02
CA ALA A 77 -9.70 16.42 6.06
C ALA A 77 -10.08 17.66 5.22
N ASP A 78 -11.37 17.94 5.06
CA ASP A 78 -11.89 19.16 4.43
C ASP A 78 -11.71 20.41 5.29
N GLN A 79 -11.39 20.25 6.58
CA GLN A 79 -11.22 21.33 7.56
C GLN A 79 -9.75 21.56 7.98
N TYR A 80 -8.77 20.84 7.41
CA TYR A 80 -7.36 20.99 7.78
C TYR A 80 -6.82 22.41 7.59
N GLN A 81 -7.22 23.12 6.53
CA GLN A 81 -6.80 24.52 6.32
C GLN A 81 -7.36 25.46 7.39
N ASP A 82 -8.58 25.20 7.86
CA ASP A 82 -9.25 25.98 8.89
C ASP A 82 -8.59 25.75 10.26
N PHE A 83 -8.24 24.50 10.57
CA PHE A 83 -7.47 24.14 11.75
C PHE A 83 -6.06 24.72 11.74
N ALA A 84 -5.34 24.63 10.63
CA ALA A 84 -4.01 25.24 10.50
C ALA A 84 -4.04 26.75 10.75
N ARG A 85 -5.01 27.47 10.19
CA ARG A 85 -5.22 28.89 10.50
C ARG A 85 -5.53 29.12 11.98
N ARG A 86 -6.32 28.25 12.61
CA ARG A 86 -6.62 28.34 14.04
C ARG A 86 -5.39 28.11 14.92
N CYS A 87 -4.51 27.18 14.56
CA CYS A 87 -3.20 26.97 15.20
C CYS A 87 -2.35 28.24 15.10
N GLY A 88 -2.17 28.79 13.89
CA GLY A 88 -1.42 30.04 13.70
C GLY A 88 -1.97 31.21 14.52
N ASN A 89 -3.30 31.38 14.56
CA ASN A 89 -3.94 32.41 15.38
C ASN A 89 -3.72 32.20 16.90
N PHE A 90 -3.75 30.94 17.36
CA PHE A 90 -3.51 30.61 18.77
C PHE A 90 -2.09 30.98 19.16
N VAL A 91 -1.11 30.51 18.39
CA VAL A 91 0.32 30.69 18.64
C VAL A 91 0.69 32.18 18.64
N ARG A 92 0.28 32.92 17.60
CA ARG A 92 0.53 34.35 17.47
C ARG A 92 0.13 35.18 18.70
N ASN A 93 -0.92 34.77 19.39
CA ASN A 93 -1.49 35.51 20.51
C ASN A 93 -1.16 34.88 21.87
N SER A 94 -0.35 33.81 21.90
CA SER A 94 0.05 33.11 23.12
C SER A 94 1.50 33.46 23.45
N ASP A 95 1.72 34.08 24.61
CA ASP A 95 3.05 34.45 25.09
C ASP A 95 3.65 33.30 25.94
N GLY A 96 4.98 33.18 25.96
CA GLY A 96 5.67 32.29 26.89
C GLY A 96 5.87 30.84 26.43
N CYS A 97 5.68 30.51 25.15
CA CYS A 97 5.91 29.17 24.60
C CYS A 97 6.48 29.24 23.17
N HIS A 98 7.39 28.32 22.83
CA HIS A 98 7.98 28.16 21.49
C HIS A 98 7.97 26.70 21.01
N ILE A 99 7.31 25.78 21.72
CA ILE A 99 7.25 24.35 21.38
C ILE A 99 5.79 23.89 21.32
N TRP A 100 5.36 23.50 20.11
CA TRP A 100 3.96 23.21 19.78
C TRP A 100 3.80 21.79 19.25
N ILE A 101 2.95 20.97 19.88
CA ILE A 101 2.63 19.61 19.40
C ILE A 101 1.32 19.65 18.62
N ILE A 102 1.29 19.06 17.41
CA ILE A 102 0.06 19.00 16.61
C ILE A 102 -0.63 17.65 16.81
N GLY A 103 -1.74 17.69 17.55
CA GLY A 103 -2.57 16.52 17.83
C GLY A 103 -2.03 15.57 18.90
N ASN A 104 -2.77 14.50 19.13
CA ASN A 104 -2.56 13.50 20.17
C ASN A 104 -3.02 12.12 19.71
N GLU A 105 -2.17 11.11 19.85
CA GLU A 105 -2.54 9.69 19.68
C GLU A 105 -3.37 9.43 18.42
N MET A 106 -2.91 9.93 17.27
CA MET A 106 -3.69 9.96 16.02
C MET A 106 -4.06 8.56 15.51
N ASN A 107 -3.34 7.52 15.93
CA ASN A 107 -3.64 6.12 15.64
C ASN A 107 -4.79 5.56 16.50
N PHE A 108 -5.19 6.21 17.59
CA PHE A 108 -6.28 5.77 18.47
C PHE A 108 -7.65 6.22 17.94
N ALA A 109 -8.61 5.30 17.83
CA ALA A 109 -9.92 5.58 17.24
C ALA A 109 -10.75 6.66 17.97
N ALA A 110 -10.58 6.81 19.28
CA ALA A 110 -11.29 7.83 20.06
C ALA A 110 -10.84 9.26 19.70
N GLU A 111 -9.59 9.42 19.26
CA GLU A 111 -9.01 10.70 18.85
C GLU A 111 -9.36 11.07 17.39
N ARG A 112 -10.08 10.21 16.66
CA ARG A 112 -10.51 10.47 15.27
C ARG A 112 -11.81 11.29 15.21
N PRO A 113 -11.96 12.21 14.23
CA PRO A 113 -13.20 12.94 14.02
C PRO A 113 -14.34 11.99 13.59
N ALA A 114 -15.59 12.34 13.88
CA ALA A 114 -16.75 11.57 13.43
C ALA A 114 -16.93 11.59 11.87
N PRO A 115 -17.55 10.57 11.26
CA PRO A 115 -17.69 10.48 9.79
C PRO A 115 -18.55 11.61 9.20
N SER A 116 -18.14 12.10 8.03
CA SER A 116 -18.76 13.23 7.30
C SER A 116 -20.24 13.03 6.91
N SER A 117 -20.76 11.79 6.97
CA SER A 117 -22.14 11.44 6.60
C SER A 117 -23.21 11.82 7.64
N ARG A 118 -22.83 12.27 8.86
CA ARG A 118 -23.78 12.77 9.87
C ARG A 118 -23.69 14.29 10.02
N ARG A 119 -24.34 14.99 9.10
CA ARG A 119 -24.55 16.44 9.17
C ARG A 119 -25.48 16.80 10.35
N ALA A 120 -24.93 17.47 11.36
CA ALA A 120 -25.59 18.35 12.32
C ALA A 120 -26.76 17.78 13.16
N MET A 121 -26.45 17.19 14.32
CA MET A 121 -27.33 17.35 15.49
C MET A 121 -26.91 18.64 16.21
N ARG A 122 -27.70 19.70 16.07
CA ARG A 122 -27.57 20.91 16.92
C ARG A 122 -27.68 20.51 18.40
N PRO A 123 -26.87 21.05 19.31
CA PRO A 123 -27.16 20.90 20.73
C PRO A 123 -28.47 21.64 21.05
N PRO A 124 -29.30 21.14 21.99
CA PRO A 124 -30.48 21.85 22.43
C PRO A 124 -30.05 23.20 23.03
N ARG A 125 -30.66 24.30 22.57
CA ARG A 125 -30.53 25.60 23.22
C ARG A 125 -31.11 25.49 24.64
N GLY A 126 -30.30 25.79 25.65
CA GLY A 126 -30.85 26.20 26.96
C GLY A 126 -30.27 25.59 28.23
N VAL A 127 -29.07 24.99 28.24
CA VAL A 127 -28.43 24.61 29.51
C VAL A 127 -27.18 25.47 29.70
N LYS A 128 -27.25 26.43 30.63
CA LYS A 128 -26.04 26.96 31.27
C LYS A 128 -25.42 25.77 32.01
N ARG A 129 -24.26 25.29 31.58
CA ARG A 129 -23.42 24.44 32.44
C ARG A 129 -22.62 25.38 33.32
N ASP A 130 -22.78 25.20 34.62
CA ASP A 130 -21.91 25.81 35.62
C ASP A 130 -20.48 25.26 35.44
N SER A 131 -19.49 26.13 35.67
CA SER A 131 -18.09 25.98 35.29
C SER A 131 -17.27 24.96 36.08
N ASP A 132 -17.90 24.16 36.96
CA ASP A 132 -17.18 23.46 38.04
C ASP A 132 -17.45 21.93 38.09
N GLU A 133 -18.02 21.30 37.05
CA GLU A 133 -18.11 19.83 36.97
C GLU A 133 -16.95 19.22 36.15
N PRO A 134 -16.23 18.20 36.67
CA PRO A 134 -15.14 17.55 35.94
C PRO A 134 -15.66 16.79 34.71
N ASP A 135 -15.09 17.12 33.56
CA ASP A 135 -15.38 16.53 32.25
C ASP A 135 -14.79 15.11 32.20
N TRP A 136 -15.58 14.10 32.60
CA TRP A 136 -15.22 12.69 32.45
C TRP A 136 -15.12 12.35 30.95
N THR A 137 -13.91 12.42 30.38
CA THR A 137 -13.66 12.16 28.95
C THR A 137 -13.43 10.67 28.65
N PRO A 138 -13.69 10.19 27.42
CA PRO A 138 -13.52 8.79 26.98
C PRO A 138 -12.09 8.21 26.99
N ARG A 139 -11.10 8.90 27.59
CA ARG A 139 -9.71 8.42 27.70
C ARG A 139 -9.54 7.16 28.55
N GLU A 140 -10.55 6.84 29.34
CA GLU A 140 -10.63 5.67 30.22
C GLU A 140 -11.04 4.38 29.50
N LEU A 141 -11.20 4.40 28.17
CA LEU A 141 -11.68 3.23 27.42
C LEU A 141 -10.65 2.09 27.48
N PRO A 142 -11.08 0.85 27.82
CA PRO A 142 -10.22 -0.35 27.84
C PRO A 142 -9.46 -0.61 26.53
N ASP A 143 -9.90 -0.01 25.44
CA ASP A 143 -9.43 -0.24 24.07
C ASP A 143 -8.32 0.74 23.62
N ARG A 144 -7.80 1.60 24.52
CA ARG A 144 -6.66 2.49 24.25
C ARG A 144 -5.41 1.69 23.86
N PHE A 145 -5.20 0.54 24.49
CA PHE A 145 -4.07 -0.37 24.25
C PHE A 145 -4.56 -1.68 23.62
N SER A 146 -5.17 -1.56 22.45
CA SER A 146 -5.91 -2.66 21.80
C SER A 146 -5.06 -3.87 21.44
N ALA A 147 -3.74 -3.72 21.29
CA ALA A 147 -2.82 -4.83 21.02
C ALA A 147 -2.54 -5.72 22.25
N LEU A 148 -2.98 -5.33 23.46
CA LEU A 148 -2.78 -6.07 24.72
C LEU A 148 -3.98 -6.94 25.12
N GLN A 149 -5.08 -6.90 24.37
CA GLN A 149 -6.31 -7.59 24.74
C GLN A 149 -6.32 -9.05 24.23
N GLU A 150 -5.77 -9.98 25.01
CA GLU A 150 -5.88 -11.42 24.73
C GLU A 150 -7.31 -11.96 24.99
N GLY A 151 -7.85 -12.72 24.03
CA GLY A 151 -8.91 -13.71 24.27
C GLY A 151 -10.31 -13.20 24.66
N ARG A 152 -10.56 -11.90 24.80
CA ARG A 152 -11.90 -11.35 24.98
C ARG A 152 -12.39 -10.74 23.66
N ARG A 153 -13.58 -11.14 23.19
CA ARG A 153 -14.26 -10.48 22.06
C ARG A 153 -14.20 -8.97 22.30
N SER A 154 -13.43 -8.26 21.47
CA SER A 154 -13.42 -6.80 21.42
C SER A 154 -14.88 -6.33 21.42
N ARG A 155 -15.30 -5.70 22.51
CA ARG A 155 -16.56 -4.98 22.52
C ARG A 155 -16.39 -3.91 21.46
N ARG A 156 -17.26 -3.89 20.44
CA ARG A 156 -17.29 -2.84 19.40
C ARG A 156 -17.01 -1.48 20.06
N THR A 157 -15.82 -0.92 19.82
CA THR A 157 -15.48 0.43 20.24
C THR A 157 -16.49 1.37 19.58
N ARG A 158 -16.96 2.40 20.30
CA ARG A 158 -17.83 3.44 19.69
C ARG A 158 -17.17 4.17 18.50
N GLY A 159 -15.86 3.97 18.29
CA GLY A 159 -15.05 4.55 17.22
C GLY A 159 -14.66 3.61 16.07
N ALA A 160 -15.02 2.31 16.10
CA ALA A 160 -14.67 1.38 15.00
C ALA A 160 -15.25 1.79 13.63
N ASP A 161 -16.32 2.60 13.64
CA ASP A 161 -16.98 3.13 12.44
C ASP A 161 -16.39 4.49 11.97
N ARG A 162 -15.26 4.96 12.55
CA ARG A 162 -14.58 6.22 12.17
C ARG A 162 -13.41 5.97 11.22
N ASP A 163 -13.31 6.80 10.18
CA ASP A 163 -12.25 6.72 9.18
C ASP A 163 -10.86 6.85 9.86
N PRO A 164 -9.90 5.96 9.55
CA PRO A 164 -8.55 6.03 10.11
C PRO A 164 -7.83 7.31 9.69
N ILE A 165 -7.03 7.88 10.60
CA ILE A 165 -6.07 8.93 10.25
C ILE A 165 -4.79 8.22 9.79
N THR A 166 -4.60 8.02 8.48
CA THR A 166 -3.37 7.41 7.95
C THR A 166 -2.16 8.35 8.09
N PRO A 167 -0.91 7.86 7.97
CA PRO A 167 0.27 8.72 7.98
C PRO A 167 0.17 9.88 6.98
N GLU A 168 -0.31 9.63 5.77
CA GLU A 168 -0.46 10.66 4.72
C GLU A 168 -1.46 11.75 5.12
N MET A 169 -2.58 11.36 5.75
CA MET A 169 -3.59 12.29 6.23
C MET A 169 -3.03 13.17 7.35
N TYR A 170 -2.34 12.57 8.32
CA TYR A 170 -1.71 13.30 9.40
C TYR A 170 -0.64 14.26 8.89
N VAL A 171 0.28 13.78 8.03
CA VAL A 171 1.37 14.57 7.44
C VAL A 171 0.84 15.77 6.68
N ARG A 172 -0.28 15.63 5.96
CA ARG A 172 -0.93 16.75 5.28
C ARG A 172 -1.45 17.81 6.26
N CYS A 173 -2.09 17.39 7.35
CA CYS A 173 -2.58 18.31 8.39
C CYS A 173 -1.42 19.00 9.12
N TYR A 174 -0.41 18.22 9.51
CA TYR A 174 0.79 18.69 10.21
C TYR A 174 1.54 19.75 9.40
N ARG A 175 1.81 19.51 8.10
CA ARG A 175 2.50 20.48 7.22
C ARG A 175 1.79 21.83 7.17
N LEU A 176 0.46 21.80 7.03
CA LEU A 176 -0.35 23.02 7.02
C LEU A 176 -0.26 23.75 8.36
N CYS A 177 -0.32 23.03 9.49
CA CYS A 177 -0.21 23.63 10.82
C CYS A 177 1.17 24.23 11.06
N ARG A 178 2.25 23.51 10.71
CA ARG A 178 3.64 23.98 10.82
C ARG A 178 3.88 25.24 10.01
N GLU A 179 3.46 25.25 8.74
CA GLU A 179 3.57 26.44 7.87
C GLU A 179 2.76 27.62 8.42
N ALA A 180 1.56 27.37 8.93
CA ALA A 180 0.72 28.41 9.52
C ALA A 180 1.31 28.99 10.82
N ILE A 181 2.05 28.20 11.59
CA ILE A 181 2.76 28.63 12.81
C ILE A 181 4.01 29.42 12.44
N HIS A 182 4.89 28.86 11.60
CA HIS A 182 6.14 29.52 11.19
C HIS A 182 5.95 30.79 10.38
N SER A 183 4.78 30.98 9.77
CA SER A 183 4.42 32.23 9.08
C SER A 183 3.94 33.33 10.02
N GLN A 184 3.77 33.06 11.32
CA GLN A 184 3.45 34.11 12.29
C GLN A 184 4.71 34.90 12.65
N PRO A 185 4.64 36.24 12.68
CA PRO A 185 5.80 37.06 13.04
C PRO A 185 6.30 36.75 14.46
N GLY A 186 7.60 36.43 14.59
CA GLY A 186 8.24 36.10 15.86
C GLY A 186 8.18 34.62 16.25
N HIS A 187 7.62 33.77 15.39
CA HIS A 187 7.49 32.32 15.58
C HIS A 187 8.18 31.52 14.46
N GLU A 188 9.07 32.16 13.69
CA GLU A 188 9.77 31.53 12.56
C GLU A 188 10.70 30.39 13.00
N ASP A 189 11.19 30.47 14.24
CA ASP A 189 12.13 29.51 14.85
C ASP A 189 11.46 28.60 15.91
N ASP A 190 10.13 28.68 16.06
CA ASP A 190 9.38 27.82 16.99
C ASP A 190 9.49 26.33 16.58
N GLN A 191 9.54 25.42 17.54
CA GLN A 191 9.53 23.99 17.26
C GLN A 191 8.10 23.48 17.11
N VAL A 192 7.75 22.94 15.95
CA VAL A 192 6.47 22.27 15.74
C VAL A 192 6.69 20.76 15.74
N LEU A 193 6.28 20.08 16.80
CA LEU A 193 6.52 18.67 17.04
C LEU A 193 5.42 17.79 16.44
N VAL A 194 5.83 16.64 15.90
CA VAL A 194 4.91 15.54 15.57
C VAL A 194 4.23 15.05 16.86
N GLY A 195 2.92 14.88 16.78
CA GLY A 195 2.06 14.37 17.84
C GLY A 195 2.46 12.96 18.28
N PRO A 196 2.33 12.65 19.58
CA PRO A 196 2.69 11.33 20.09
C PRO A 196 1.74 10.26 19.55
N VAL A 197 2.30 9.12 19.18
CA VAL A 197 1.55 7.94 18.75
C VAL A 197 1.21 7.11 19.99
N ALA A 198 -0.04 6.61 20.09
CA ALA A 198 -0.45 5.74 21.19
C ALA A 198 0.33 4.42 21.12
N PRO A 199 1.17 4.08 22.13
CA PRO A 199 1.85 2.79 22.16
C PRO A 199 0.81 1.66 22.30
N TRP A 200 1.12 0.50 21.73
CA TRP A 200 0.29 -0.71 21.79
C TRP A 200 -1.14 -0.54 21.22
N ASN A 201 -1.38 0.44 20.36
CA ASN A 201 -2.66 0.63 19.68
C ASN A 201 -2.57 0.21 18.21
N ASN A 202 -3.29 -0.85 17.87
CA ASN A 202 -3.31 -1.45 16.53
C ASN A 202 -4.55 -1.12 15.68
N GLN A 203 -5.29 -0.07 16.03
CA GLN A 203 -6.58 0.25 15.39
C GLN A 203 -6.45 0.98 14.06
N THR A 204 -5.25 1.42 13.68
CA THR A 204 -5.01 2.16 12.41
C THR A 204 -4.27 1.28 11.43
N GLN A 205 -5.02 0.61 10.56
CA GLN A 205 -4.50 -0.26 9.51
C GLN A 205 -4.59 0.44 8.15
N TYR A 206 -3.57 0.28 7.32
CA TYR A 206 -3.46 0.84 5.98
C TYR A 206 -2.52 -0.04 5.12
N PRO A 207 -2.52 0.08 3.78
CA PRO A 207 -1.64 -0.73 2.93
C PRO A 207 -0.16 -0.58 3.33
N GLY A 208 0.52 -1.70 3.62
CA GLY A 208 1.90 -1.72 4.14
C GLY A 208 2.02 -1.79 5.66
N ASN A 209 0.91 -1.64 6.39
CA ASN A 209 0.81 -1.83 7.84
C ASN A 209 -0.54 -2.46 8.21
N GLU A 210 -0.79 -3.64 7.65
CA GLU A 210 -2.06 -4.37 7.79
C GLU A 210 -2.36 -4.79 9.23
N GLN A 211 -1.31 -4.90 10.05
CA GLN A 211 -1.41 -5.27 11.47
C GLN A 211 -1.64 -4.06 12.38
N GLY A 212 -1.49 -2.85 11.86
CA GLY A 212 -1.63 -1.61 12.62
C GLY A 212 -0.49 -1.35 13.61
N ASP A 213 0.72 -1.81 13.32
CA ASP A 213 1.90 -1.57 14.16
C ASP A 213 2.12 -0.06 14.34
N TRP A 214 2.04 0.40 15.59
CA TRP A 214 2.15 1.81 15.95
C TRP A 214 3.57 2.37 15.75
N VAL A 215 4.60 1.53 15.84
CA VAL A 215 5.98 1.95 15.56
C VAL A 215 6.19 2.16 14.07
N THR A 216 5.61 1.29 13.23
CA THR A 216 5.57 1.48 11.78
C THR A 216 4.79 2.74 11.40
N TYR A 217 3.63 2.98 12.02
CA TYR A 217 2.86 4.21 11.83
C TYR A 217 3.68 5.48 12.15
N PHE A 218 4.44 5.46 13.25
CA PHE A 218 5.36 6.53 13.60
C PHE A 218 6.49 6.71 12.57
N ALA A 219 7.13 5.61 12.17
CA ALA A 219 8.22 5.61 11.19
C ALA A 219 7.76 6.17 9.83
N ASP A 220 6.55 5.81 9.40
CA ASP A 220 5.96 6.27 8.13
C ASP A 220 5.65 7.78 8.17
N ILE A 221 5.16 8.31 9.29
CA ILE A 221 4.98 9.76 9.48
C ILE A 221 6.32 10.50 9.33
N LEU A 222 7.35 10.05 10.06
CA LEU A 222 8.66 10.70 10.03
C LEU A 222 9.31 10.60 8.64
N SER A 223 9.24 9.43 8.00
CA SER A 223 9.78 9.21 6.66
C SER A 223 9.08 10.07 5.60
N ALA A 224 7.76 10.22 5.71
CA ALA A 224 6.98 11.06 4.79
C ALA A 224 7.24 12.56 4.97
N LEU A 225 7.55 13.02 6.19
CA LEU A 225 7.96 14.41 6.45
C LEU A 225 9.40 14.67 6.00
N GLY A 226 10.33 13.80 6.38
CA GLY A 226 11.76 13.99 6.23
C GLY A 226 12.33 15.08 7.15
N ALA A 227 13.67 15.15 7.23
CA ALA A 227 14.39 16.04 8.14
C ALA A 227 14.16 17.55 7.94
N VAL A 228 13.64 17.96 6.78
CA VAL A 228 13.44 19.39 6.45
C VAL A 228 12.07 19.89 6.92
N GLN A 229 11.09 19.02 7.01
CA GLN A 229 9.69 19.38 7.28
C GLN A 229 9.25 18.95 8.68
N CYS A 230 10.19 18.71 9.59
CA CYS A 230 9.94 18.25 10.95
C CYS A 230 10.93 18.91 11.92
N ASP A 231 10.44 19.54 12.97
CA ASP A 231 11.29 20.23 13.95
C ASP A 231 11.60 19.38 15.19
N GLY A 232 10.96 18.21 15.31
CA GLY A 232 11.07 17.30 16.43
C GLY A 232 9.80 16.45 16.60
N PHE A 233 9.78 15.59 17.61
CA PHE A 233 8.64 14.69 17.85
C PHE A 233 8.41 14.40 19.34
N ALA A 234 7.14 14.17 19.66
CA ALA A 234 6.69 13.77 20.97
C ALA A 234 6.41 12.25 21.03
N LEU A 235 6.65 11.64 22.18
CA LEU A 235 6.45 10.22 22.45
C LEU A 235 5.64 10.03 23.73
N HIS A 236 4.90 8.91 23.79
CA HIS A 236 4.27 8.41 25.01
C HIS A 236 4.88 7.04 25.37
N THR A 237 5.09 6.77 26.65
CA THR A 237 5.52 5.44 27.13
C THR A 237 5.05 5.16 28.56
N TYR A 238 4.79 3.90 28.90
CA TYR A 238 4.20 3.52 30.19
C TYR A 238 4.75 2.19 30.73
N THR A 239 4.44 1.86 31.98
CA THR A 239 4.56 0.49 32.51
C THR A 239 3.19 -0.13 32.81
N HIS A 240 3.07 -1.44 32.58
CA HIS A 240 1.94 -2.27 32.99
C HIS A 240 2.02 -2.65 34.46
N GLY A 241 2.05 -1.64 35.33
CA GLY A 241 2.09 -1.79 36.78
C GLY A 241 3.02 -0.78 37.45
N SER A 242 3.02 -0.81 38.79
CA SER A 242 3.71 0.15 39.65
C SER A 242 5.12 -0.24 40.08
N ASP A 243 5.55 -1.48 39.80
CA ASP A 243 6.89 -1.96 40.16
C ASP A 243 7.98 -1.25 39.34
N ALA A 244 8.94 -0.63 40.03
CA ALA A 244 10.06 0.06 39.42
C ALA A 244 10.91 -0.83 38.51
N ALA A 245 10.97 -2.15 38.75
CA ALA A 245 11.68 -3.09 37.90
C ALA A 245 11.10 -3.18 36.47
N LEU A 246 9.83 -2.80 36.28
CA LEU A 246 9.19 -2.78 34.96
C LEU A 246 9.75 -1.66 34.07
N VAL A 247 10.33 -0.60 34.64
CA VAL A 247 10.93 0.50 33.89
C VAL A 247 12.11 0.01 33.03
N THR A 248 12.94 -0.87 33.59
CA THR A 248 14.13 -1.41 32.92
C THR A 248 13.91 -2.78 32.30
N SER A 249 12.65 -3.23 32.19
CA SER A 249 12.31 -4.55 31.65
C SER A 249 12.47 -4.60 30.14
N ASP A 250 13.16 -5.63 29.65
CA ASP A 250 13.30 -5.97 28.23
C ASP A 250 12.22 -6.96 27.76
N ALA A 251 11.14 -7.13 28.53
CA ALA A 251 10.02 -7.96 28.11
C ALA A 251 9.42 -7.41 26.81
N THR A 252 9.24 -8.28 25.82
CA THR A 252 8.57 -7.97 24.55
C THR A 252 7.15 -8.52 24.53
N MET A 253 6.35 -8.06 23.57
CA MET A 253 4.97 -8.50 23.40
C MET A 253 4.88 -9.91 22.83
N GLU A 254 3.68 -10.48 22.85
CA GLU A 254 3.39 -11.74 22.15
C GLU A 254 3.16 -11.52 20.65
N ALA A 255 3.02 -12.63 19.91
CA ALA A 255 2.68 -12.61 18.50
C ALA A 255 1.40 -11.80 18.22
N PRO A 256 1.37 -10.94 17.20
CA PRO A 256 2.36 -10.79 16.14
C PRO A 256 3.35 -9.61 16.32
N PHE A 257 3.53 -9.12 17.55
CA PHE A 257 4.36 -7.94 17.84
C PHE A 257 5.59 -8.30 18.69
N GLU A 258 6.18 -9.49 18.49
CA GLU A 258 7.25 -10.03 19.34
C GLU A 258 8.52 -9.17 19.38
N GLU A 259 8.69 -8.27 18.39
CA GLU A 259 9.79 -7.30 18.31
C GLU A 259 9.53 -6.00 19.08
N ARG A 260 8.34 -5.81 19.66
CA ARG A 260 7.96 -4.59 20.39
C ARG A 260 8.07 -4.80 21.89
N HIS A 261 8.59 -3.81 22.61
CA HIS A 261 8.69 -3.87 24.06
C HIS A 261 7.32 -3.72 24.72
N TYR A 262 7.11 -4.51 25.77
CA TYR A 262 5.87 -4.56 26.54
C TYR A 262 5.82 -3.52 27.67
N GLN A 263 6.95 -2.98 28.12
CA GLN A 263 6.99 -2.05 29.26
C GLN A 263 7.52 -0.67 28.85
N PHE A 264 8.09 0.09 29.80
CA PHE A 264 8.58 1.45 29.60
C PHE A 264 9.57 1.58 28.44
N ARG A 265 10.40 0.56 28.20
CA ARG A 265 11.36 0.51 27.09
C ARG A 265 10.74 0.49 25.70
N ALA A 266 9.40 0.52 25.55
CA ALA A 266 8.73 0.82 24.29
C ALA A 266 9.18 2.15 23.66
N TYR A 267 9.67 3.11 24.45
CA TYR A 267 10.30 4.32 23.89
C TYR A 267 11.49 3.98 22.99
N ARG A 268 12.24 2.91 23.28
CA ARG A 268 13.40 2.49 22.48
C ARG A 268 12.98 2.03 21.09
N ASP A 269 11.81 1.41 20.95
CA ASP A 269 11.27 1.01 19.65
C ASP A 269 10.99 2.24 18.78
N PHE A 270 10.38 3.28 19.36
CA PHE A 270 10.19 4.55 18.68
C PHE A 270 11.52 5.21 18.32
N MET A 271 12.48 5.28 19.25
CA MET A 271 13.79 5.90 19.00
C MET A 271 14.60 5.16 17.91
N GLN A 272 14.50 3.82 17.85
CA GLN A 272 15.13 3.03 16.80
C GLN A 272 14.47 3.23 15.43
N ALA A 273 13.17 3.47 15.42
CA ALA A 273 12.39 3.75 14.21
C ALA A 273 12.65 5.15 13.62
N VAL A 274 13.30 6.07 14.35
CA VAL A 274 13.65 7.40 13.84
C VAL A 274 14.64 7.27 12.68
N PRO A 275 14.33 7.81 11.48
CA PRO A 275 15.24 7.81 10.36
C PRO A 275 16.58 8.45 10.72
N GLN A 276 17.70 7.87 10.28
CA GLN A 276 19.03 8.35 10.65
C GLN A 276 19.25 9.84 10.36
N SER A 277 18.72 10.32 9.23
CA SER A 277 18.77 11.73 8.83
C SER A 277 18.04 12.66 9.80
N MET A 278 17.17 12.14 10.68
CA MET A 278 16.34 12.88 11.63
C MET A 278 16.80 12.70 13.09
N ARG A 279 17.84 11.90 13.36
CA ARG A 279 18.35 11.66 14.72
C ARG A 279 19.00 12.88 15.39
N HIS A 280 19.16 13.97 14.65
CA HIS A 280 19.60 15.26 15.17
C HIS A 280 18.45 16.12 15.70
N LEU A 281 17.20 15.75 15.41
CA LEU A 281 16.02 16.48 15.87
C LEU A 281 15.77 16.22 17.37
N PRO A 282 15.15 17.14 18.10
CA PRO A 282 14.83 16.95 19.51
C PRO A 282 13.68 15.94 19.69
N ALA A 283 13.80 15.11 20.74
CA ALA A 283 12.83 14.10 21.13
C ALA A 283 12.31 14.37 22.55
N TYR A 284 10.99 14.32 22.74
CA TYR A 284 10.34 14.60 24.02
C TYR A 284 9.38 13.47 24.41
N ILE A 285 9.54 12.87 25.59
CA ILE A 285 8.51 11.99 26.15
C ILE A 285 7.53 12.86 26.94
N THR A 286 6.38 13.16 26.33
CA THR A 286 5.42 14.16 26.82
C THR A 286 4.31 13.58 27.69
N GLU A 287 4.25 12.26 27.79
CA GLU A 287 3.34 11.53 28.67
C GLU A 287 4.01 10.23 29.12
N THR A 288 4.17 10.06 30.44
CA THR A 288 4.57 8.78 31.02
C THR A 288 3.90 8.53 32.36
N GLY A 289 3.80 7.25 32.71
CA GLY A 289 3.30 6.81 34.00
C GLY A 289 3.05 5.31 34.01
N GLN A 290 2.25 4.90 34.97
CA GLN A 290 1.74 3.54 35.07
C GLN A 290 0.38 3.52 34.35
N ILE A 291 0.03 2.40 33.71
CA ILE A 291 -1.26 2.31 33.01
C ILE A 291 -2.42 2.32 34.02
N ASP A 292 -2.16 1.86 35.24
CA ASP A 292 -3.04 1.99 36.40
C ASP A 292 -2.94 3.37 37.04
N GLU A 293 -3.90 3.70 37.91
CA GLU A 293 -3.82 4.95 38.68
C GLU A 293 -2.59 4.97 39.58
N TRP A 294 -1.97 6.14 39.77
CA TRP A 294 -0.85 6.25 40.71
C TRP A 294 -1.30 5.80 42.11
N GLU A 295 -0.74 4.72 42.62
CA GLU A 295 -0.92 4.37 44.03
C GLU A 295 -0.14 5.37 44.89
N ASP A 296 -0.66 5.76 46.06
CA ASP A 296 0.06 6.65 46.99
C ASP A 296 1.18 5.88 47.73
N VAL A 297 2.17 5.42 46.98
CA VAL A 297 3.31 4.65 47.44
C VAL A 297 4.60 5.20 46.81
N ASN A 298 5.68 5.21 47.58
CA ASN A 298 7.01 5.48 47.03
C ASN A 298 7.60 4.14 46.60
N ALA A 299 7.26 3.70 45.39
CA ALA A 299 7.77 2.46 44.80
C ALA A 299 9.18 2.63 44.21
N GLY A 300 9.73 3.85 44.18
CA GLY A 300 10.95 4.19 43.45
C GLY A 300 10.76 4.19 41.93
N TRP A 301 9.51 4.16 41.45
CA TRP A 301 9.19 4.10 40.02
C TRP A 301 9.61 5.39 39.31
N VAL A 302 9.35 6.55 39.94
CA VAL A 302 9.68 7.86 39.35
C VAL A 302 11.19 8.01 39.24
N GLN A 303 11.92 7.65 40.30
CA GLN A 303 13.38 7.60 40.28
C GLN A 303 13.92 6.67 39.18
N ALA A 304 13.37 5.45 39.05
CA ALA A 304 13.79 4.50 38.03
C ALA A 304 13.55 5.03 36.61
N ALA A 305 12.39 5.64 36.35
CA ALA A 305 12.04 6.19 35.03
C ALA A 305 13.00 7.31 34.60
N TYR A 306 13.31 8.24 35.50
CA TYR A 306 14.30 9.27 35.20
C TYR A 306 15.72 8.72 35.06
N GLN A 307 16.12 7.75 35.88
CA GLN A 307 17.43 7.10 35.75
C GLN A 307 17.57 6.37 34.41
N GLU A 308 16.56 5.64 33.94
CA GLU A 308 16.59 4.95 32.65
C GLU A 308 16.79 5.92 31.47
N ILE A 309 16.14 7.09 31.51
CA ILE A 309 16.32 8.12 30.46
C ILE A 309 17.68 8.81 30.58
N GLU A 310 18.19 9.05 31.79
CA GLU A 310 19.56 9.52 32.00
C GLU A 310 20.57 8.52 31.40
N ASP A 311 20.45 7.24 31.74
CA ASP A 311 21.32 6.17 31.25
C ASP A 311 21.27 6.06 29.72
N TRP A 312 20.08 6.22 29.12
CA TRP A 312 19.93 6.31 27.67
C TRP A 312 20.65 7.52 27.08
N ASN A 313 20.51 8.69 27.71
CA ASN A 313 21.13 9.94 27.26
C ASN A 313 22.65 9.98 27.47
N GLU A 314 23.18 9.18 28.40
CA GLU A 314 24.61 9.04 28.67
C GLU A 314 25.32 8.16 27.63
N GLN A 315 24.61 7.19 27.05
CA GLN A 315 25.14 6.29 26.04
C GLN A 315 25.53 7.03 24.75
N GLU A 316 26.76 6.82 24.31
CA GLU A 316 27.31 7.44 23.10
C GLU A 316 26.57 6.96 21.85
N GLY A 317 26.15 7.91 20.99
CA GLY A 317 25.44 7.61 19.75
C GLY A 317 23.91 7.58 19.88
N ASN A 318 23.36 7.56 21.10
CA ASN A 318 21.93 7.70 21.30
C ASN A 318 21.46 9.12 21.06
N GLN A 319 20.32 9.26 20.36
CA GLN A 319 19.61 10.53 20.26
C GLN A 319 19.03 10.89 21.63
N GLN A 320 19.37 12.08 22.13
CA GLN A 320 19.00 12.49 23.48
C GLN A 320 17.50 12.82 23.58
N ILE A 321 16.90 12.41 24.69
CA ILE A 321 15.52 12.72 25.07
C ILE A 321 15.56 13.91 26.03
N HIS A 322 14.93 15.01 25.64
CA HIS A 322 15.04 16.30 26.32
C HIS A 322 14.11 16.41 27.54
N ALA A 323 12.99 15.68 27.52
CA ALA A 323 11.99 15.69 28.58
C ALA A 323 11.39 14.31 28.81
N LEU A 324 11.13 14.00 30.09
CA LEU A 324 10.30 12.88 30.55
C LEU A 324 9.22 13.43 31.49
N VAL A 325 7.99 13.45 30.99
CA VAL A 325 6.87 14.19 31.61
C VAL A 325 5.89 13.23 32.30
N LEU A 326 5.76 13.35 33.63
CA LEU A 326 4.84 12.54 34.42
C LEU A 326 3.38 12.95 34.16
N TYR A 327 2.54 11.98 33.80
CA TYR A 327 1.11 12.15 33.57
C TYR A 327 0.30 11.64 34.77
N ARG A 328 -0.51 12.46 35.44
CA ARG A 328 -0.64 13.93 35.32
C ARG A 328 -0.73 14.57 36.70
N TRP A 329 -0.40 15.84 36.83
CA TRP A 329 -0.44 16.50 38.15
C TRP A 329 -1.88 16.71 38.65
N SER A 330 -2.71 17.34 37.82
CA SER A 330 -4.03 17.84 38.20
C SER A 330 -5.08 16.74 38.36
N ARG A 331 -6.03 16.93 39.28
CA ARG A 331 -7.12 15.98 39.62
C ARG A 331 -8.26 15.90 38.59
N HIS A 332 -7.91 15.83 37.31
CA HIS A 332 -8.87 15.79 36.21
C HIS A 332 -9.29 14.37 35.82
N ASP A 333 -8.43 13.38 36.04
CA ASP A 333 -8.71 11.96 35.79
C ASP A 333 -8.02 11.10 36.87
N LYS A 334 -8.22 9.79 36.84
CA LYS A 334 -7.69 8.85 37.86
C LYS A 334 -6.16 8.83 37.98
N TRP A 335 -5.42 9.30 36.97
CA TRP A 335 -3.95 9.31 36.95
C TRP A 335 -3.35 10.59 37.57
N TYR A 336 -4.10 11.27 38.44
CA TYR A 336 -3.60 12.45 39.14
C TYR A 336 -2.51 12.12 40.18
N ILE A 337 -1.56 13.04 40.39
CA ILE A 337 -0.50 12.97 41.40
C ILE A 337 -0.80 13.88 42.60
N ASP A 338 -1.51 15.01 42.40
CA ASP A 338 -1.84 15.94 43.49
C ASP A 338 -2.60 15.25 44.63
N GLY A 339 -2.02 15.24 45.83
CA GLY A 339 -2.56 14.57 47.01
C GLY A 339 -2.02 13.17 47.26
N LYS A 340 -1.00 12.72 46.52
CA LYS A 340 -0.29 11.46 46.71
C LYS A 340 1.11 11.71 47.31
N PRO A 341 1.22 11.98 48.63
CA PRO A 341 2.47 12.40 49.26
C PRO A 341 3.65 11.45 49.03
N ASN A 342 3.42 10.14 48.90
CA ASN A 342 4.51 9.19 48.70
C ASN A 342 5.03 9.19 47.25
N VAL A 343 4.18 9.42 46.25
CA VAL A 343 4.60 9.64 44.85
C VAL A 343 5.33 10.97 44.72
N ILE A 344 4.85 12.01 45.42
CA ILE A 344 5.51 13.31 45.48
C ILE A 344 6.89 13.19 46.13
N GLU A 345 7.05 12.34 47.13
CA GLU A 345 8.35 12.08 47.74
C GLU A 345 9.30 11.34 46.79
N ASP A 346 8.82 10.32 46.05
CA ASP A 346 9.59 9.65 44.98
C ASP A 346 10.09 10.67 43.93
N PHE A 347 9.22 11.60 43.51
CA PHE A 347 9.60 12.66 42.59
C PHE A 347 10.62 13.64 43.20
N LYS A 348 10.51 14.01 44.48
CA LYS A 348 11.52 14.83 45.17
C LYS A 348 12.86 14.13 45.28
N GLU A 349 12.87 12.82 45.54
CA GLU A 349 14.08 12.01 45.57
C GLU A 349 14.75 11.98 44.19
N ALA A 350 13.97 11.80 43.11
CA ALA A 350 14.45 11.93 41.74
C ALA A 350 14.99 13.35 41.46
N LEU A 351 14.28 14.40 41.90
CA LEU A 351 14.73 15.80 41.88
C LEU A 351 15.94 16.05 42.79
N GLY A 352 16.40 15.11 43.61
CA GLY A 352 17.67 15.17 44.34
C GLY A 352 18.87 14.74 43.48
N LYS A 353 18.64 13.87 42.48
CA LYS A 353 19.71 13.22 41.67
C LYS A 353 20.31 14.09 40.57
N GLY A 354 19.48 14.84 39.86
CA GLY A 354 19.92 15.94 38.98
C GLY A 354 20.05 15.55 37.54
N TYR A 355 19.11 14.72 37.09
CA TYR A 355 19.05 14.17 35.75
C TYR A 355 18.92 15.29 34.71
N LYS A 356 19.77 15.25 33.70
CA LYS A 356 19.95 16.30 32.70
C LYS A 356 20.21 15.69 31.34
N TRP A 357 19.66 16.30 30.32
CA TRP A 357 20.18 16.10 28.97
C TRP A 357 21.32 17.11 28.75
N ARG A 358 22.24 16.85 27.82
CA ARG A 358 23.49 17.61 27.74
C ARG A 358 23.28 18.95 27.03
N VAL A 359 22.94 19.99 27.78
CA VAL A 359 22.85 21.37 27.27
C VAL A 359 24.23 21.91 26.91
N GLY A 360 24.44 22.18 25.62
CA GLY A 360 25.72 22.66 25.08
C GLY A 360 26.68 21.57 24.60
N ALA A 361 26.29 20.28 24.62
CA ALA A 361 27.06 19.21 23.98
C ALA A 361 26.76 19.09 22.48
N VAL A 362 26.87 20.20 21.75
CA VAL A 362 27.35 20.16 20.37
C VAL A 362 28.38 21.28 20.19
N LYS A 363 29.60 21.04 20.67
CA LYS A 363 30.78 21.49 19.94
C LYS A 363 31.46 20.24 19.40
N PRO A 364 31.93 20.30 18.14
CA PRO A 364 32.18 19.14 17.32
C PRO A 364 33.08 18.17 18.08
N VAL A 365 32.59 16.93 18.23
CA VAL A 365 33.46 15.78 18.40
C VAL A 365 34.58 15.99 17.38
N PRO A 366 35.88 16.07 17.80
CA PRO A 366 36.96 16.22 16.82
C PRO A 366 36.73 15.11 15.83
N PRO A 367 36.42 15.42 14.54
CA PRO A 367 35.52 14.61 13.75
C PRO A 367 35.93 13.18 13.98
N GLN A 368 35.13 12.46 14.78
CA GLN A 368 35.28 11.03 14.89
C GLN A 368 34.96 10.66 13.47
N LEU A 369 36.04 10.46 12.69
CA LEU A 369 36.01 10.73 11.26
C LEU A 369 34.81 9.95 10.76
N SER A 370 33.77 10.65 10.31
CA SER A 370 32.49 9.99 10.00
C SER A 370 32.86 8.78 9.18
N GLU A 371 32.42 7.59 9.59
CA GLU A 371 32.88 6.34 8.97
C GLU A 371 32.83 6.46 7.44
N TYR A 372 31.82 7.19 6.96
CA TYR A 372 31.52 7.48 5.58
C TYR A 372 31.79 8.95 5.22
N LYS A 373 33.01 9.46 5.43
CA LYS A 373 33.38 10.82 5.00
C LYS A 373 34.25 10.81 3.74
N ALA A 374 33.69 11.29 2.64
CA ALA A 374 34.36 11.40 1.35
C ALA A 374 34.44 12.86 0.89
N VAL A 375 35.63 13.31 0.51
CA VAL A 375 35.84 14.64 -0.06
C VAL A 375 36.16 14.50 -1.54
N PHE A 376 35.27 15.02 -2.38
CA PHE A 376 35.49 15.14 -3.82
C PHE A 376 36.47 16.29 -4.06
N VAL A 377 37.74 15.95 -4.33
CA VAL A 377 38.84 16.92 -4.52
C VAL A 377 38.77 17.53 -5.92
N GLN A 378 38.42 16.71 -6.92
CA GLN A 378 38.30 17.11 -8.32
C GLN A 378 37.31 16.17 -9.04
N GLY A 379 36.60 16.66 -10.03
CA GLY A 379 35.71 15.86 -10.88
C GLY A 379 34.40 16.58 -11.21
N GLY A 380 33.51 15.90 -11.93
CA GLY A 380 32.29 16.48 -12.49
C GLY A 380 32.53 17.11 -13.87
N GLY A 381 31.92 18.26 -14.14
CA GLY A 381 32.08 19.02 -15.38
C GLY A 381 31.00 18.72 -16.42
N LEU A 382 29.87 18.16 -15.99
CA LEU A 382 28.71 17.89 -16.85
C LEU A 382 27.76 19.09 -16.75
N HIS A 383 27.87 20.03 -17.68
CA HIS A 383 27.06 21.25 -17.66
C HIS A 383 25.86 21.21 -18.62
N ALA A 384 25.99 20.44 -19.72
CA ALA A 384 24.94 20.23 -20.69
C ALA A 384 25.03 18.82 -21.25
N ALA A 385 23.88 18.17 -21.44
CA ALA A 385 23.82 16.81 -21.97
C ALA A 385 22.48 16.52 -22.63
N GLU A 386 22.43 15.52 -23.50
CA GLU A 386 21.19 15.07 -24.12
C GLU A 386 20.50 14.00 -23.26
N ALA A 387 19.17 14.07 -23.14
CA ALA A 387 18.38 13.16 -22.31
C ALA A 387 18.60 11.69 -22.74
N GLY A 388 18.94 10.79 -21.83
CA GLY A 388 19.26 9.40 -22.18
C GLY A 388 20.67 9.17 -22.75
N GLN A 389 21.50 10.20 -22.94
CA GLN A 389 22.92 10.03 -23.28
C GLN A 389 23.68 9.34 -22.13
N THR A 390 24.74 8.58 -22.42
CA THR A 390 25.70 8.14 -21.38
C THR A 390 26.96 8.96 -21.51
N LEU A 391 27.32 9.68 -20.45
CA LEU A 391 28.55 10.47 -20.40
C LEU A 391 29.59 9.79 -19.51
N VAL A 392 30.85 10.14 -19.73
CA VAL A 392 31.99 9.62 -18.98
C VAL A 392 32.75 10.80 -18.39
N THR A 393 33.02 10.74 -17.09
CA THR A 393 33.85 11.71 -16.38
C THR A 393 34.88 10.97 -15.51
N HIS A 394 35.64 11.71 -14.72
CA HIS A 394 36.58 11.20 -13.74
C HIS A 394 36.41 11.97 -12.43
N PHE A 395 36.77 11.31 -11.31
CA PHE A 395 36.75 11.93 -9.99
C PHE A 395 38.04 11.61 -9.24
N VAL A 396 38.55 12.59 -8.51
CA VAL A 396 39.58 12.43 -7.48
C VAL A 396 38.88 12.59 -6.14
N VAL A 397 38.84 11.52 -5.35
CA VAL A 397 38.11 11.48 -4.07
C VAL A 397 39.08 11.12 -2.96
N ARG A 398 39.04 11.85 -1.85
CA ARG A 398 39.83 11.60 -0.64
C ARG A 398 38.95 11.01 0.45
N ASN A 399 39.42 9.93 1.07
CA ASN A 399 38.80 9.37 2.25
C ASN A 399 39.20 10.21 3.47
N GLU A 400 38.25 10.94 4.04
CA GLU A 400 38.42 11.65 5.31
C GLU A 400 37.61 10.98 6.43
N GLY A 401 37.14 9.75 6.19
CA GLY A 401 36.36 8.96 7.14
C GLY A 401 37.21 7.94 7.88
N ALA A 402 36.70 7.42 9.01
CA ALA A 402 37.40 6.41 9.78
C ALA A 402 37.41 5.02 9.10
N LYS A 403 36.49 4.78 8.15
CA LYS A 403 36.31 3.48 7.51
C LYS A 403 37.22 3.31 6.30
N LEU A 404 37.85 2.13 6.22
CA LEU A 404 38.55 1.68 5.01
C LEU A 404 37.53 1.43 3.89
N TRP A 405 37.68 2.10 2.75
CA TRP A 405 36.84 1.83 1.58
C TRP A 405 37.42 0.63 0.84
N ARG A 406 36.71 -0.51 0.89
CA ARG A 406 37.13 -1.72 0.19
C ARG A 406 36.65 -1.69 -1.25
N LYS A 407 37.51 -1.99 -2.21
CA LYS A 407 37.15 -2.07 -3.63
C LYS A 407 36.34 -3.33 -3.98
N GLY A 408 36.38 -4.36 -3.13
CA GLY A 408 35.78 -5.67 -3.34
C GLY A 408 35.41 -6.34 -2.02
N GLY A 409 34.66 -7.45 -2.09
CA GLY A 409 34.17 -8.19 -0.91
C GLY A 409 32.64 -8.23 -0.85
N LYS A 410 32.07 -8.52 0.33
CA LYS A 410 30.62 -8.61 0.55
C LYS A 410 29.90 -7.27 0.32
N ASN A 411 30.55 -6.17 0.71
CA ASN A 411 30.00 -4.81 0.64
C ASN A 411 31.07 -3.83 0.10
N PRO A 412 31.38 -3.87 -1.21
CA PRO A 412 32.37 -2.96 -1.78
C PRO A 412 31.87 -1.51 -1.79
N VAL A 413 32.79 -0.55 -1.67
CA VAL A 413 32.48 0.87 -1.87
C VAL A 413 32.54 1.20 -3.35
N ARG A 414 31.54 1.92 -3.86
CA ARG A 414 31.40 2.33 -5.27
C ARG A 414 30.96 3.79 -5.37
N LEU A 415 31.24 4.44 -6.49
CA LEU A 415 30.70 5.76 -6.82
C LEU A 415 29.40 5.59 -7.62
N GLY A 416 28.31 6.19 -7.15
CA GLY A 416 27.00 6.19 -7.79
C GLY A 416 26.41 7.59 -7.93
N THR A 417 25.21 7.67 -8.50
CA THR A 417 24.54 8.94 -8.80
C THR A 417 23.07 8.95 -8.40
N ARG A 418 22.55 10.12 -8.05
CA ARG A 418 21.12 10.42 -7.89
C ARG A 418 20.74 11.65 -8.71
N TRP A 419 19.55 11.66 -9.31
CA TRP A 419 19.05 12.78 -10.09
C TRP A 419 17.82 13.41 -9.44
N GLN A 420 17.74 14.74 -9.44
CA GLN A 420 16.61 15.50 -8.92
C GLN A 420 16.23 16.64 -9.87
N ASN A 421 14.95 17.02 -9.90
CA ASN A 421 14.46 18.18 -10.66
C ASN A 421 14.66 19.50 -9.87
N GLU A 422 14.32 20.65 -10.47
CA GLU A 422 14.44 21.96 -9.79
C GLU A 422 13.56 22.06 -8.52
N ALA A 423 12.48 21.28 -8.43
CA ALA A 423 11.62 21.17 -7.25
C ALA A 423 12.16 20.21 -6.17
N GLY A 424 13.35 19.62 -6.38
CA GLY A 424 14.00 18.70 -5.44
C GLY A 424 13.44 17.28 -5.45
N GLN A 425 12.52 16.95 -6.37
CA GLN A 425 11.93 15.62 -6.49
C GLN A 425 12.90 14.69 -7.23
N ALA A 426 12.98 13.43 -6.79
CA ALA A 426 13.80 12.42 -7.45
C ALA A 426 13.33 12.19 -8.89
N VAL A 427 14.28 12.21 -9.82
CA VAL A 427 14.04 11.90 -11.24
C VAL A 427 14.33 10.43 -11.45
N PHE A 428 13.35 9.71 -12.00
CA PHE A 428 13.48 8.28 -12.25
C PHE A 428 14.62 8.00 -13.24
N VAL A 429 15.54 7.12 -12.84
CA VAL A 429 16.57 6.50 -13.68
C VAL A 429 16.38 5.00 -13.56
N ALA A 430 16.29 4.31 -14.70
CA ALA A 430 16.04 2.88 -14.70
C ALA A 430 17.18 2.11 -14.00
N PRO A 431 16.91 1.02 -13.26
CA PRO A 431 17.93 0.31 -12.47
C PRO A 431 19.15 -0.14 -13.29
N GLU A 432 18.97 -0.53 -14.55
CA GLU A 432 20.05 -0.90 -15.48
C GLU A 432 20.96 0.26 -15.88
N SER A 433 20.54 1.49 -15.58
CA SER A 433 21.24 2.75 -15.85
C SER A 433 21.90 3.36 -14.61
N ASP A 434 21.75 2.73 -13.44
CA ASP A 434 22.43 3.11 -12.20
C ASP A 434 23.86 2.54 -12.20
N PHE A 435 24.78 3.26 -12.86
CA PHE A 435 26.17 2.84 -12.96
C PHE A 435 26.90 2.99 -11.61
N ARG A 436 27.15 1.86 -10.94
CA ARG A 436 28.00 1.77 -9.75
C ARG A 436 29.47 1.56 -10.13
N THR A 437 30.23 2.65 -10.20
CA THR A 437 31.64 2.62 -10.59
C THR A 437 32.51 2.13 -9.45
N ALA A 438 33.27 1.05 -9.68
CA ALA A 438 34.15 0.46 -8.68
C ALA A 438 35.39 1.33 -8.42
N LEU A 439 35.90 1.31 -7.19
CA LEU A 439 37.18 1.92 -6.85
C LEU A 439 38.34 1.09 -7.45
N PRO A 440 39.43 1.71 -7.92
CA PRO A 440 40.58 0.98 -8.48
C PRO A 440 41.41 0.24 -7.41
N SER A 441 41.47 0.78 -6.20
CA SER A 441 42.16 0.23 -5.02
C SER A 441 41.33 0.43 -3.75
N ASP A 442 41.68 -0.30 -2.69
CA ASP A 442 41.18 0.05 -1.36
C ASP A 442 41.72 1.43 -0.96
N VAL A 443 40.95 2.22 -0.22
CA VAL A 443 41.28 3.61 0.12
C VAL A 443 41.23 3.79 1.63
N LYS A 444 42.39 3.95 2.26
CA LYS A 444 42.50 4.15 3.70
C LYS A 444 42.12 5.57 4.10
N THR A 445 41.83 5.77 5.37
CA THR A 445 41.68 7.10 5.96
C THR A 445 42.86 8.01 5.61
N GLY A 446 42.56 9.19 5.09
CA GLY A 446 43.52 10.20 4.61
C GLY A 446 44.01 9.98 3.17
N GLU A 447 43.74 8.83 2.56
CA GLU A 447 44.22 8.48 1.21
C GLU A 447 43.31 9.07 0.12
N THR A 448 43.91 9.42 -1.01
CA THR A 448 43.20 9.94 -2.19
C THR A 448 43.25 8.92 -3.32
N VAL A 449 42.12 8.70 -3.97
CA VAL A 449 41.99 7.80 -5.12
C VAL A 449 41.48 8.56 -6.34
N THR A 450 41.97 8.20 -7.51
CA THR A 450 41.42 8.68 -8.79
C THR A 450 40.57 7.59 -9.40
N ILE A 451 39.31 7.89 -9.68
CA ILE A 451 38.34 7.01 -10.31
C ILE A 451 38.16 7.52 -11.75
N ASP A 452 38.78 6.81 -12.68
CA ASP A 452 38.69 7.13 -14.11
C ASP A 452 37.49 6.42 -14.76
N HIS A 453 37.00 6.97 -15.86
CA HIS A 453 35.92 6.39 -16.67
C HIS A 453 34.58 6.20 -15.91
N VAL A 454 34.25 7.12 -15.01
CA VAL A 454 32.99 7.15 -14.27
C VAL A 454 31.86 7.42 -15.25
N LYS A 455 30.98 6.45 -15.45
CA LYS A 455 29.85 6.56 -16.37
C LYS A 455 28.63 7.11 -15.63
N VAL A 456 27.87 7.97 -16.28
CA VAL A 456 26.54 8.39 -15.82
C VAL A 456 25.57 8.36 -16.98
N LYS A 457 24.39 7.78 -16.75
CA LYS A 457 23.26 7.88 -17.68
C LYS A 457 22.50 9.17 -17.37
N ILE A 458 22.35 10.01 -18.37
CA ILE A 458 21.53 11.22 -18.29
C ILE A 458 20.07 10.78 -18.28
N PRO A 459 19.25 11.26 -17.32
CA PRO A 459 17.87 10.86 -17.21
C PRO A 459 17.09 11.35 -18.42
N LEU A 460 15.92 10.75 -18.53
CA LEU A 460 14.97 11.01 -19.60
C LEU A 460 14.26 12.37 -19.38
N ALA A 461 14.14 12.84 -18.14
CA ALA A 461 13.56 14.15 -17.84
C ALA A 461 14.41 15.31 -18.39
N GLU A 462 13.74 16.36 -18.89
CA GLU A 462 14.37 17.55 -19.49
C GLU A 462 14.46 18.72 -18.50
N GLY A 463 15.27 19.73 -18.85
CA GLY A 463 15.45 20.94 -18.07
C GLY A 463 16.73 20.93 -17.23
N ASN A 464 16.88 21.89 -16.32
CA ASN A 464 18.04 21.92 -15.43
C ASN A 464 17.82 20.88 -14.32
N LEU A 465 18.56 19.78 -14.39
CA LEU A 465 18.49 18.73 -13.39
C LEU A 465 19.71 18.76 -12.49
N ARG A 466 19.47 18.50 -11.21
CA ARG A 466 20.51 18.37 -10.20
C ARG A 466 21.02 16.93 -10.21
N LEU A 467 22.29 16.77 -10.59
CA LEU A 467 23.04 15.52 -10.52
C LEU A 467 23.87 15.49 -9.24
N THR A 468 23.60 14.50 -8.40
CA THR A 468 24.28 14.28 -7.13
C THR A 468 25.15 13.03 -7.24
N TRP A 469 26.45 13.18 -7.06
CA TRP A 469 27.46 12.12 -7.03
C TRP A 469 27.80 11.77 -5.59
N ASP A 470 27.75 10.48 -5.26
CA ASP A 470 28.02 10.04 -3.89
C ASP A 470 28.63 8.64 -3.86
N LEU A 471 29.42 8.37 -2.82
CA LEU A 471 29.90 7.01 -2.57
C LEU A 471 28.79 6.19 -1.91
N VAL A 472 28.74 4.91 -2.25
CA VAL A 472 27.85 3.91 -1.64
C VAL A 472 28.71 2.76 -1.14
N GLU A 473 28.42 2.27 0.06
CA GLU A 473 28.81 0.93 0.44
C GLU A 473 27.66 0.00 0.08
N GLU A 474 27.90 -0.86 -0.91
CA GLU A 474 26.85 -1.72 -1.50
C GLU A 474 26.17 -2.58 -0.44
N ASP A 475 24.84 -2.65 -0.51
CA ASP A 475 23.94 -3.32 0.46
C ASP A 475 24.03 -2.83 1.91
N VAL A 476 24.67 -1.67 2.16
CA VAL A 476 24.78 -1.06 3.49
C VAL A 476 24.16 0.33 3.49
N THR A 477 24.79 1.31 2.82
CA THR A 477 24.34 2.70 2.88
C THR A 477 25.02 3.60 1.84
N TRP A 478 24.37 4.72 1.50
CA TRP A 478 25.03 5.81 0.82
C TRP A 478 25.71 6.72 1.82
N PHE A 479 26.84 7.29 1.42
CA PHE A 479 27.64 8.13 2.31
C PHE A 479 26.86 9.39 2.71
N ALA A 480 26.05 9.96 1.81
CA ALA A 480 25.18 11.09 2.09
C ALA A 480 24.08 10.76 3.11
N ASP A 481 23.56 9.52 3.11
CA ASP A 481 22.59 9.07 4.10
C ASP A 481 23.25 8.93 5.51
N GLN A 482 24.58 8.81 5.53
CA GLN A 482 25.44 8.85 6.74
C GLN A 482 26.01 10.25 7.04
N GLY A 483 25.51 11.29 6.37
CA GLY A 483 25.91 12.69 6.61
C GLY A 483 27.13 13.17 5.82
N ASN A 484 27.60 12.42 4.82
CA ASN A 484 28.58 12.94 3.86
C ASN A 484 27.97 14.05 3.01
N THR A 485 28.81 14.98 2.55
CA THR A 485 28.37 15.97 1.57
C THR A 485 28.68 15.42 0.17
N PRO A 486 27.66 15.03 -0.61
CA PRO A 486 27.88 14.53 -1.97
C PRO A 486 28.31 15.68 -2.90
N PHE A 487 28.94 15.35 -4.01
CA PHE A 487 29.27 16.34 -5.04
C PHE A 487 28.04 16.58 -5.92
N VAL A 488 27.57 17.83 -5.98
CA VAL A 488 26.35 18.18 -6.71
C VAL A 488 26.69 19.15 -7.84
N GLU A 489 26.24 18.82 -9.04
CA GLU A 489 26.29 19.72 -10.20
C GLU A 489 24.91 19.84 -10.86
N THR A 490 24.70 20.93 -11.59
CA THR A 490 23.48 21.12 -12.39
C THR A 490 23.81 20.83 -13.84
N VAL A 491 23.05 19.92 -14.44
CA VAL A 491 23.17 19.53 -15.84
C VAL A 491 21.95 20.08 -16.57
N ASN A 492 22.18 20.93 -17.57
CA ASN A 492 21.11 21.29 -18.49
C ASN A 492 20.84 20.11 -19.42
N VAL A 493 19.72 19.42 -19.21
CA VAL A 493 19.33 18.26 -20.01
C VAL A 493 18.42 18.73 -21.14
N THR A 494 18.96 18.75 -22.34
CA THR A 494 18.18 19.00 -23.56
C THR A 494 17.53 17.68 -24.00
N PRO A 495 16.28 17.70 -24.47
CA PRO A 495 15.62 16.48 -24.95
C PRO A 495 16.47 15.83 -26.05
N SER A 496 16.81 14.54 -25.88
CA SER A 496 17.40 13.75 -26.96
C SER A 496 16.33 13.52 -28.04
N PRO A 497 16.71 13.47 -29.33
CA PRO A 497 15.82 13.04 -30.40
C PRO A 497 15.16 11.67 -30.13
N GLU A 498 15.78 10.82 -29.32
CA GLU A 498 15.30 9.48 -28.95
C GLU A 498 14.36 9.47 -27.72
N MET A 499 14.24 10.58 -26.99
CA MET A 499 13.53 10.70 -25.71
C MET A 499 12.03 10.99 -25.80
N GLN A 500 11.39 10.56 -26.89
CA GLN A 500 9.94 10.53 -26.96
C GLN A 500 9.48 9.17 -26.41
N GLY A 501 9.42 9.05 -25.07
CA GLY A 501 8.98 7.87 -24.32
C GLY A 501 7.77 8.15 -23.41
N PHE A 502 6.78 7.26 -23.35
CA PHE A 502 5.63 7.28 -22.43
C PHE A 502 5.61 5.99 -21.61
N PHE A 503 5.50 6.14 -20.29
CA PHE A 503 5.32 5.03 -19.37
C PHE A 503 3.84 4.87 -19.06
N GLU A 504 3.27 3.70 -19.34
CA GLU A 504 1.86 3.41 -19.07
C GLU A 504 1.70 2.86 -17.63
N PRO A 505 1.06 3.60 -16.72
CA PRO A 505 0.90 3.16 -15.32
C PRO A 505 0.07 1.88 -15.17
N ALA A 506 -0.90 1.65 -16.06
CA ALA A 506 -1.80 0.49 -15.98
C ALA A 506 -1.08 -0.85 -16.18
N THR A 507 -0.09 -0.89 -17.08
CA THR A 507 0.65 -2.13 -17.41
C THR A 507 2.11 -2.11 -17.00
N LYS A 508 2.60 -0.96 -16.49
CA LYS A 508 3.99 -0.73 -16.10
C LYS A 508 4.99 -0.97 -17.23
N LYS A 509 4.61 -0.67 -18.47
CA LYS A 509 5.44 -0.84 -19.68
C LYS A 509 5.80 0.49 -20.32
N TRP A 510 6.99 0.54 -20.93
CA TRP A 510 7.49 1.71 -21.61
C TRP A 510 7.25 1.64 -23.12
N VAL A 511 6.68 2.70 -23.70
CA VAL A 511 6.53 2.89 -25.15
C VAL A 511 7.42 4.05 -25.57
N ARG A 512 8.27 3.86 -26.58
CA ARG A 512 9.34 4.80 -26.97
C ARG A 512 9.49 4.95 -28.48
N GLY A 513 10.07 6.06 -28.93
CA GLY A 513 10.43 6.28 -30.32
C GLY A 513 9.23 6.19 -31.28
N PRO A 514 9.39 5.63 -32.48
CA PRO A 514 8.31 5.60 -33.48
C PRO A 514 7.06 4.79 -33.05
N PHE A 515 7.20 3.85 -32.09
CA PHE A 515 6.05 3.17 -31.48
C PHE A 515 5.27 4.07 -30.53
N LEU A 516 5.93 5.03 -29.87
CA LEU A 516 5.23 6.01 -29.07
C LEU A 516 4.44 6.98 -29.93
N ASP A 517 5.03 7.42 -31.05
CA ASP A 517 4.34 8.29 -31.97
C ASP A 517 3.10 7.60 -32.52
N ALA A 518 3.21 6.32 -32.89
CA ALA A 518 2.07 5.50 -33.27
C ALA A 518 1.06 5.33 -32.11
N TYR A 519 1.52 5.03 -30.89
CA TYR A 519 0.66 4.85 -29.72
C TYR A 519 -0.10 6.12 -29.33
N ARG A 520 0.53 7.29 -29.40
CA ARG A 520 -0.10 8.59 -29.19
C ARG A 520 -1.03 8.99 -30.34
N LEU A 521 -0.66 8.67 -31.57
CA LEU A 521 -1.42 9.00 -32.78
C LEU A 521 -2.72 8.19 -32.88
N TYR A 522 -2.66 6.90 -32.56
CA TYR A 522 -3.80 5.99 -32.72
C TYR A 522 -4.56 5.72 -31.41
N GLY A 523 -3.93 5.97 -30.26
CA GLY A 523 -4.56 5.88 -28.94
C GLY A 523 -4.96 4.48 -28.51
N LEU A 524 -5.44 4.37 -27.26
CA LEU A 524 -5.87 3.11 -26.64
C LEU A 524 -7.00 2.40 -27.42
N ASP A 525 -7.78 3.14 -28.21
CA ASP A 525 -8.87 2.57 -28.99
C ASP A 525 -8.38 1.66 -30.13
N VAL A 526 -7.25 2.00 -30.76
CA VAL A 526 -6.67 1.22 -31.85
C VAL A 526 -5.62 0.24 -31.33
N THR A 527 -4.80 0.65 -30.36
CA THR A 527 -3.65 -0.15 -29.91
C THR A 527 -3.95 -0.97 -28.66
N GLY A 528 -4.82 -0.45 -27.78
CA GLY A 528 -4.94 -0.88 -26.38
C GLY A 528 -3.65 -0.64 -25.59
N TYR A 529 -3.61 -1.05 -24.31
CA TYR A 529 -2.43 -0.83 -23.45
C TYR A 529 -1.20 -1.66 -23.90
N PRO A 530 0.02 -1.14 -23.77
CA PRO A 530 1.25 -1.89 -24.01
C PRO A 530 1.39 -3.08 -23.05
N LEU A 531 1.75 -4.24 -23.58
CA LEU A 531 1.86 -5.49 -22.81
C LEU A 531 3.31 -5.91 -22.58
N THR A 532 4.20 -5.55 -23.51
CA THR A 532 5.64 -5.79 -23.40
C THR A 532 6.40 -4.47 -23.47
N ASP A 533 7.64 -4.47 -23.01
CA ASP A 533 8.62 -3.47 -23.43
C ASP A 533 9.07 -3.78 -24.87
N GLN A 534 9.75 -2.83 -25.52
CA GLN A 534 10.28 -3.03 -26.87
C GLN A 534 11.42 -4.05 -26.87
N TYR A 535 11.40 -4.98 -27.81
CA TYR A 535 12.43 -6.00 -27.94
C TYR A 535 12.68 -6.35 -29.43
N VAL A 536 13.81 -6.97 -29.74
CA VAL A 536 14.10 -7.44 -31.10
C VAL A 536 13.51 -8.84 -31.26
N ASP A 537 12.56 -8.99 -32.17
CA ASP A 537 11.89 -10.26 -32.40
C ASP A 537 12.82 -11.29 -33.05
N ALA A 538 12.86 -12.50 -32.50
CA ALA A 538 13.83 -13.51 -32.91
C ALA A 538 13.59 -14.02 -34.34
N ALA A 539 12.35 -13.98 -34.83
CA ALA A 539 11.96 -14.46 -36.15
C ALA A 539 12.09 -13.36 -37.21
N SER A 540 11.58 -12.15 -36.93
CA SER A 540 11.63 -11.05 -37.91
C SER A 540 12.95 -10.27 -37.89
N LYS A 541 13.74 -10.37 -36.80
CA LYS A 541 14.92 -9.54 -36.52
C LYS A 541 14.63 -8.03 -36.46
N LEU A 542 13.37 -7.65 -36.30
CA LEU A 542 12.92 -6.26 -36.22
C LEU A 542 12.62 -5.86 -34.78
N GLN A 543 12.80 -4.58 -34.47
CA GLN A 543 12.34 -4.01 -33.21
C GLN A 543 10.81 -4.11 -33.16
N THR A 544 10.27 -4.63 -32.06
CA THR A 544 8.87 -5.05 -31.92
C THR A 544 8.33 -4.73 -30.53
N GLN A 545 7.04 -4.40 -30.42
CA GLN A 545 6.34 -4.24 -29.14
C GLN A 545 4.87 -4.71 -29.25
N TYR A 546 4.39 -5.45 -28.24
CA TYR A 546 3.00 -5.90 -28.19
C TYR A 546 2.12 -4.96 -27.37
N PHE A 547 0.91 -4.74 -27.88
CA PHE A 547 -0.18 -4.01 -27.24
C PHE A 547 -1.44 -4.87 -27.23
N GLN A 548 -2.40 -4.53 -26.36
CA GLN A 548 -3.64 -5.29 -26.17
C GLN A 548 -4.44 -5.55 -27.45
N ARG A 549 -4.33 -4.74 -28.50
CA ARG A 549 -5.10 -4.91 -29.75
C ARG A 549 -4.23 -5.12 -30.99
N VAL A 550 -2.96 -4.72 -30.96
CA VAL A 550 -2.02 -4.82 -32.10
C VAL A 550 -0.59 -5.14 -31.65
N ALA A 551 0.22 -5.70 -32.55
CA ALA A 551 1.68 -5.69 -32.43
C ALA A 551 2.26 -4.63 -33.36
N MET A 552 3.26 -3.88 -32.91
CA MET A 552 3.96 -2.88 -33.73
C MET A 552 5.37 -3.36 -34.04
N GLU A 553 5.81 -3.24 -35.30
CA GLU A 553 7.18 -3.54 -35.74
C GLU A 553 7.78 -2.39 -36.53
N GLU A 554 9.03 -2.05 -36.23
CA GLU A 554 9.80 -1.07 -36.98
C GLU A 554 10.56 -1.77 -38.11
N HIS A 555 10.06 -1.64 -39.33
CA HIS A 555 10.63 -2.31 -40.51
C HIS A 555 11.66 -1.43 -41.24
N SER A 556 11.70 -0.13 -40.94
CA SER A 556 12.75 0.80 -41.34
C SER A 556 12.76 1.99 -40.36
N PRO A 557 13.88 2.72 -40.20
CA PRO A 557 13.98 3.79 -39.20
C PRO A 557 12.82 4.78 -39.28
N GLY A 558 12.06 4.91 -38.19
CA GLY A 558 10.91 5.81 -38.09
C GLY A 558 9.59 5.29 -38.69
N ARG A 559 9.55 4.08 -39.27
CA ARG A 559 8.35 3.56 -39.95
C ARG A 559 7.83 2.27 -39.32
N ILE A 560 6.62 2.39 -38.76
CA ILE A 560 5.93 1.31 -38.04
C ILE A 560 4.90 0.59 -38.91
N ARG A 561 4.85 -0.74 -38.81
CA ARG A 561 3.75 -1.58 -39.33
C ARG A 561 3.00 -2.24 -38.17
N PHE A 562 1.68 -2.37 -38.34
CA PHE A 562 0.79 -3.04 -37.37
C PHE A 562 0.55 -4.48 -37.80
N ARG A 563 0.73 -5.42 -36.88
CA ARG A 563 0.19 -6.77 -36.96
C ARG A 563 -1.10 -6.85 -36.13
N LEU A 564 -2.15 -7.42 -36.72
CA LEU A 564 -3.49 -7.50 -36.13
C LEU A 564 -3.58 -8.71 -35.19
N VAL A 565 -3.06 -8.60 -33.96
CA VAL A 565 -2.85 -9.78 -33.09
C VAL A 565 -2.79 -9.49 -31.58
N GLY A 566 -3.29 -8.37 -31.08
CA GLY A 566 -3.11 -8.06 -29.64
C GLY A 566 -3.92 -8.98 -28.73
N GLN A 567 -5.25 -8.96 -28.87
CA GLN A 567 -6.12 -9.55 -27.85
C GLN A 567 -6.38 -11.04 -28.09
N GLU A 568 -6.60 -11.47 -29.32
CA GLU A 568 -6.97 -12.86 -29.61
C GLU A 568 -5.80 -13.85 -29.47
N ALA A 569 -4.57 -13.48 -29.83
CA ALA A 569 -3.42 -14.36 -29.61
C ALA A 569 -2.90 -14.30 -28.17
N LEU A 570 -3.00 -13.16 -27.49
CA LEU A 570 -2.67 -13.08 -26.07
C LEU A 570 -3.71 -13.81 -25.22
N LEU A 571 -5.01 -13.68 -25.52
CA LEU A 571 -6.08 -14.45 -24.86
C LEU A 571 -5.91 -15.94 -25.15
N ALA A 572 -5.68 -16.33 -26.41
CA ALA A 572 -5.40 -17.73 -26.73
C ALA A 572 -4.14 -18.25 -26.01
N GLN A 573 -3.07 -17.44 -25.92
CA GLN A 573 -1.86 -17.82 -25.18
C GLN A 573 -2.11 -17.89 -23.67
N THR A 574 -2.86 -16.96 -23.10
CA THR A 574 -3.22 -16.96 -21.67
C THR A 574 -4.14 -18.14 -21.32
N GLU A 575 -5.07 -18.49 -22.21
CA GLU A 575 -5.93 -19.65 -22.07
C GLU A 575 -5.16 -20.97 -22.24
N ILE A 576 -4.15 -21.02 -23.13
CA ILE A 576 -3.21 -22.14 -23.27
C ILE A 576 -2.35 -22.29 -22.01
N ASP A 577 -1.82 -21.19 -21.46
CA ASP A 577 -1.00 -21.19 -20.25
C ASP A 577 -1.81 -21.61 -19.02
N GLY A 578 -3.07 -21.15 -18.92
CA GLY A 578 -4.02 -21.59 -17.88
C GLY A 578 -4.37 -23.07 -18.02
N LEU A 579 -4.65 -23.55 -19.23
CA LEU A 579 -4.93 -24.97 -19.49
C LEU A 579 -3.71 -25.86 -19.20
N ASN A 580 -2.50 -25.38 -19.50
CA ASN A 580 -1.25 -26.07 -19.17
C ASN A 580 -1.02 -26.18 -17.65
N ALA A 581 -1.32 -25.13 -16.89
CA ALA A 581 -1.25 -25.16 -15.44
C ALA A 581 -2.27 -26.13 -14.83
N ASP A 582 -3.48 -26.20 -15.39
CA ASP A 582 -4.52 -27.14 -14.98
C ASP A 582 -4.18 -28.60 -15.33
N ILE A 583 -3.58 -28.83 -16.52
CA ILE A 583 -3.04 -30.14 -16.92
C ILE A 583 -1.95 -30.57 -15.94
N ALA A 584 -0.99 -29.69 -15.61
CA ALA A 584 0.10 -30.01 -14.68
C ALA A 584 -0.41 -30.37 -13.28
N ARG A 585 -1.43 -29.66 -12.78
CA ARG A 585 -2.10 -29.97 -11.50
C ARG A 585 -2.80 -31.33 -11.55
N LEU A 586 -3.56 -31.60 -12.60
CA LEU A 586 -4.27 -32.87 -12.77
C LEU A 586 -3.31 -34.06 -12.95
N THR A 587 -2.16 -33.85 -13.61
CA THR A 587 -1.08 -34.86 -13.69
C THR A 587 -0.50 -35.16 -12.32
N ALA A 588 -0.26 -34.15 -11.48
CA ALA A 588 0.20 -34.36 -10.11
C ALA A 588 -0.81 -35.12 -9.23
N ASP A 589 -2.11 -34.83 -9.40
CA ASP A 589 -3.21 -35.56 -8.74
C ASP A 589 -3.28 -37.02 -9.20
N ILE A 590 -3.11 -37.28 -10.50
CA ILE A 590 -3.02 -38.64 -11.07
C ILE A 590 -1.81 -39.39 -10.49
N ASP A 591 -0.65 -38.74 -10.38
CA ASP A 591 0.53 -39.35 -9.77
C ASP A 591 0.33 -39.66 -8.28
N GLN A 592 -0.43 -38.81 -7.57
CA GLN A 592 -0.83 -39.09 -6.20
C GLN A 592 -1.79 -40.28 -6.12
N LEU A 593 -2.82 -40.33 -6.95
CA LEU A 593 -3.76 -41.45 -7.02
C LEU A 593 -3.04 -42.75 -7.35
N HIS A 594 -2.07 -42.75 -8.27
CA HIS A 594 -1.23 -43.92 -8.54
C HIS A 594 -0.46 -44.39 -7.30
N ARG A 595 0.14 -43.48 -6.53
CA ARG A 595 0.83 -43.83 -5.27
C ARG A 595 -0.13 -44.40 -4.24
N GLU A 596 -1.32 -43.83 -4.11
CA GLU A 596 -2.35 -44.30 -3.18
C GLU A 596 -2.92 -45.66 -3.58
N ILE A 597 -3.18 -45.88 -4.87
CA ILE A 597 -3.59 -47.19 -5.42
C ILE A 597 -2.50 -48.23 -5.18
N GLN A 598 -1.23 -47.88 -5.43
CA GLN A 598 -0.11 -48.78 -5.16
C GLN A 598 -0.01 -49.13 -3.68
N ALA A 599 -0.20 -48.15 -2.78
CA ALA A 599 -0.21 -48.38 -1.34
C ALA A 599 -1.41 -49.25 -0.90
N LEU A 600 -2.59 -49.05 -1.49
CA LEU A 600 -3.78 -49.87 -1.22
C LEU A 600 -3.64 -51.29 -1.78
N GLN A 601 -2.97 -51.47 -2.92
CA GLN A 601 -2.66 -52.78 -3.50
C GLN A 601 -1.65 -53.54 -2.63
N GLU A 602 -0.63 -52.87 -2.12
CA GLU A 602 0.34 -53.48 -1.20
C GLU A 602 -0.34 -53.79 0.15
N ALA A 603 -1.18 -52.91 0.68
CA ALA A 603 -1.97 -53.18 1.89
C ALA A 603 -2.96 -54.34 1.70
N LEU A 604 -3.56 -54.49 0.51
CA LEU A 604 -4.42 -55.62 0.18
C LEU A 604 -3.62 -56.93 0.11
N LYS A 605 -2.41 -56.89 -0.45
CA LYS A 605 -1.48 -58.00 -0.54
C LYS A 605 -0.95 -58.40 0.85
N ASP A 606 -0.64 -57.45 1.71
CA ASP A 606 -0.24 -57.67 3.10
C ASP A 606 -1.41 -58.26 3.91
N ALA A 607 -2.62 -57.75 3.74
CA ALA A 607 -3.83 -58.32 4.36
C ALA A 607 -4.17 -59.73 3.83
N GLN A 608 -3.77 -60.06 2.61
CA GLN A 608 -3.86 -61.42 2.04
C GLN A 608 -2.73 -62.34 2.51
N GLN A 609 -1.54 -61.80 2.79
CA GLN A 609 -0.36 -62.52 3.30
C GLN A 609 -0.41 -62.77 4.82
N ASN A 610 -1.11 -61.91 5.58
CA ASN A 610 -1.36 -62.07 7.02
C ASN A 610 -2.30 -63.24 7.39
N LYS A 611 -2.59 -64.15 6.46
CA LYS A 611 -3.24 -65.42 6.76
C LYS A 611 -2.28 -66.56 7.10
N ASP A 612 -0.97 -66.39 6.95
CA ASP A 612 -0.03 -67.52 7.06
C ASP A 612 1.18 -67.38 8.00
N ASP A 613 1.40 -66.27 8.73
CA ASP A 613 2.50 -66.23 9.73
C ASP A 613 2.10 -65.50 11.03
N GLY A 614 2.10 -66.22 12.15
CA GLY A 614 1.82 -65.68 13.48
C GLY A 614 2.95 -64.78 14.01
N GLY A 615 2.62 -63.54 14.35
CA GLY A 615 3.56 -62.57 14.94
C GLY A 615 2.84 -61.48 15.74
N VAL A 616 3.54 -60.86 16.68
CA VAL A 616 3.02 -59.79 17.57
C VAL A 616 2.52 -58.61 16.74
N PRO A 617 1.25 -58.15 16.90
CA PRO A 617 0.69 -57.08 16.08
C PRO A 617 1.36 -55.73 16.38
N LYS A 618 1.68 -55.00 15.30
CA LYS A 618 2.22 -53.63 15.37
C LYS A 618 1.23 -52.70 16.09
N PRO A 619 1.66 -51.93 17.12
CA PRO A 619 0.77 -50.96 17.77
C PRO A 619 0.38 -49.79 16.85
N ALA A 620 -0.70 -49.09 17.21
CA ALA A 620 -1.04 -47.82 16.60
C ALA A 620 0.05 -46.78 16.90
N ILE A 621 0.76 -46.34 15.86
CA ILE A 621 1.86 -45.38 15.94
C ILE A 621 1.51 -44.20 15.03
N GLU A 622 1.52 -42.98 15.57
CA GLU A 622 1.41 -41.76 14.80
C GLU A 622 2.80 -41.26 14.39
N ASP A 623 3.07 -41.11 13.10
CA ASP A 623 4.35 -40.56 12.62
C ASP A 623 4.27 -39.04 12.50
N ILE A 624 4.98 -38.35 13.39
CA ILE A 624 5.05 -36.89 13.45
C ILE A 624 6.45 -36.37 13.08
N THR A 625 7.28 -37.22 12.48
CA THR A 625 8.69 -36.91 12.14
C THR A 625 8.85 -35.59 11.38
N ASP A 626 7.99 -35.31 10.39
CA ASP A 626 8.08 -34.11 9.55
C ASP A 626 7.33 -32.90 10.12
N GLN A 627 6.67 -33.06 11.27
CA GLN A 627 5.95 -32.00 11.96
C GLN A 627 6.80 -31.31 13.03
N LEU A 628 7.93 -31.93 13.45
CA LEU A 628 8.79 -31.43 14.52
C LEU A 628 9.96 -30.57 14.00
N PRO A 629 10.41 -29.56 14.76
CA PRO A 629 11.62 -28.79 14.42
C PRO A 629 12.85 -29.69 14.31
N ARG A 630 13.37 -29.91 13.10
CA ARG A 630 14.54 -30.79 12.84
C ARG A 630 15.44 -30.29 11.70
N THR A 631 16.75 -30.54 11.84
CA THR A 631 17.73 -30.35 10.76
C THR A 631 18.17 -31.71 10.21
N ALA A 632 17.41 -32.25 9.25
CA ALA A 632 17.54 -33.65 8.80
C ALA A 632 18.96 -34.06 8.34
N LYS A 633 19.75 -33.13 7.79
CA LYS A 633 21.14 -33.37 7.34
C LYS A 633 22.15 -33.62 8.47
N ASP A 634 21.82 -33.18 9.69
CA ASP A 634 22.74 -33.22 10.83
C ASP A 634 22.55 -34.47 11.70
N PHE A 635 21.51 -35.27 11.44
CA PHE A 635 21.33 -36.60 12.00
C PHE A 635 22.35 -37.59 11.45
N LYS A 636 22.83 -38.50 12.30
CA LYS A 636 23.71 -39.60 11.91
C LYS A 636 22.86 -40.76 11.40
N ARG A 637 23.22 -41.26 10.21
CA ARG A 637 22.53 -42.40 9.58
C ARG A 637 23.14 -43.73 10.04
N ARG A 638 22.29 -44.68 10.43
CA ARG A 638 22.66 -46.07 10.77
C ARG A 638 21.79 -47.09 10.02
N GLN A 639 22.29 -48.31 9.90
CA GLN A 639 21.49 -49.46 9.45
C GLN A 639 20.68 -50.04 10.61
N ALA A 640 19.57 -50.70 10.32
CA ALA A 640 18.67 -51.24 11.36
C ALA A 640 19.33 -52.33 12.23
N ASP A 641 20.27 -53.10 11.66
CA ASP A 641 21.05 -54.12 12.37
C ASP A 641 22.07 -53.56 13.38
N ALA A 642 22.35 -52.25 13.33
CA ALA A 642 23.15 -51.56 14.33
C ALA A 642 22.40 -51.32 15.64
N ILE A 643 21.08 -51.52 15.66
CA ILE A 643 20.23 -51.34 16.85
C ILE A 643 20.33 -52.59 17.73
N LYS A 644 20.86 -52.41 18.94
CA LYS A 644 21.09 -53.48 19.93
C LYS A 644 20.20 -53.36 21.15
N TYR A 645 19.63 -52.18 21.42
CA TYR A 645 18.89 -51.88 22.64
C TYR A 645 17.61 -51.10 22.38
N LEU A 646 16.59 -51.37 23.18
CA LEU A 646 15.42 -50.48 23.34
C LEU A 646 15.68 -49.66 24.61
N VAL A 647 15.98 -48.36 24.44
CA VAL A 647 16.45 -47.51 25.54
C VAL A 647 15.31 -46.69 26.12
N ILE A 648 14.87 -47.02 27.32
CA ILE A 648 13.78 -46.35 28.02
C ILE A 648 14.30 -45.08 28.71
N ASN A 649 13.65 -43.97 28.38
CA ASN A 649 13.89 -42.63 28.90
C ASN A 649 12.59 -42.09 29.54
N HIS A 650 12.71 -41.11 30.41
CA HIS A 650 11.61 -40.21 30.76
C HIS A 650 11.86 -38.81 30.20
N THR A 651 10.81 -37.99 30.08
CA THR A 651 10.99 -36.58 29.66
C THR A 651 11.44 -35.68 30.80
N GLY A 652 11.26 -36.10 32.06
CA GLY A 652 11.63 -35.35 33.26
C GLY A 652 10.73 -34.14 33.56
N GLY A 653 9.72 -33.90 32.71
CA GLY A 653 8.68 -32.87 32.86
C GLY A 653 7.31 -33.45 33.21
N PRO A 654 6.24 -32.66 33.16
CA PRO A 654 4.87 -33.16 33.35
C PRO A 654 4.45 -34.07 32.18
N ALA A 655 3.46 -34.94 32.41
CA ALA A 655 3.03 -35.96 31.43
C ALA A 655 2.32 -35.37 30.19
N ASP A 656 1.85 -34.12 30.29
CA ASP A 656 1.20 -33.34 29.23
C ASP A 656 2.17 -32.38 28.49
N LEU A 657 3.48 -32.56 28.68
CA LEU A 657 4.49 -31.72 28.04
C LEU A 657 4.38 -31.78 26.51
N SER A 658 4.17 -30.62 25.89
CA SER A 658 4.15 -30.46 24.42
C SER A 658 5.44 -30.98 23.77
N ILE A 659 5.29 -31.80 22.72
CA ILE A 659 6.39 -32.44 22.01
C ILE A 659 7.24 -31.42 21.25
N ASP A 660 6.62 -30.34 20.73
CA ASP A 660 7.35 -29.24 20.09
C ASP A 660 8.29 -28.53 21.07
N LYS A 661 7.82 -28.29 22.31
CA LYS A 661 8.65 -27.72 23.38
C LYS A 661 9.80 -28.65 23.77
N LEU A 662 9.54 -29.97 23.81
CA LEU A 662 10.56 -30.97 24.09
C LEU A 662 11.61 -31.06 22.95
N ALA A 663 11.19 -30.95 21.70
CA ALA A 663 12.08 -30.90 20.54
C ALA A 663 12.93 -29.62 20.54
N GLY A 664 12.33 -28.47 20.83
CA GLY A 664 13.04 -27.19 21.03
C GLY A 664 14.12 -27.28 22.12
N TYR A 665 13.77 -27.83 23.28
CA TYR A 665 14.72 -28.02 24.38
C TYR A 665 15.94 -28.89 24.02
N HIS A 666 15.75 -29.93 23.21
CA HIS A 666 16.88 -30.72 22.71
C HIS A 666 17.71 -29.98 21.67
N ARG A 667 17.09 -29.16 20.82
CA ARG A 667 17.81 -28.32 19.86
C ARG A 667 18.64 -27.24 20.54
N ASP A 668 18.13 -26.61 21.60
CA ASP A 668 18.87 -25.62 22.40
C ASP A 668 20.11 -26.24 23.06
N ARG A 669 20.10 -27.56 23.28
CA ARG A 669 21.24 -28.34 23.78
C ARG A 669 22.18 -28.85 22.67
N GLY A 670 21.96 -28.42 21.43
CA GLY A 670 22.81 -28.71 20.28
C GLY A 670 22.49 -30.00 19.54
N TYR A 671 21.36 -30.67 19.84
CA TYR A 671 20.92 -31.81 19.04
C TYR A 671 20.28 -31.35 17.73
N PRO A 672 20.37 -32.16 16.65
CA PRO A 672 19.76 -31.81 15.36
C PRO A 672 18.23 -31.87 15.37
N GLY A 673 17.62 -32.40 16.43
CA GLY A 673 16.18 -32.49 16.67
C GLY A 673 15.93 -33.22 17.99
N LEU A 674 14.76 -33.83 18.14
CA LEU A 674 14.44 -34.66 19.31
C LEU A 674 15.36 -35.90 19.36
N ALA A 675 15.93 -36.22 20.53
CA ALA A 675 16.84 -37.35 20.69
C ALA A 675 16.15 -38.73 20.74
N TYR A 676 14.82 -38.75 20.90
CA TYR A 676 14.01 -39.96 21.00
C TYR A 676 13.50 -40.39 19.63
N HIS A 677 13.35 -41.69 19.40
CA HIS A 677 12.70 -42.24 18.21
C HIS A 677 11.19 -42.38 18.42
N TYR A 678 10.80 -42.69 19.67
CA TYR A 678 9.40 -42.76 20.08
C TYR A 678 9.17 -41.97 21.36
N VAL A 679 7.99 -41.35 21.45
CA VAL A 679 7.48 -40.70 22.66
C VAL A 679 6.11 -41.29 22.98
N ILE A 680 5.89 -41.62 24.25
CA ILE A 680 4.60 -42.08 24.80
C ILE A 680 4.09 -41.00 25.74
N ASP A 681 2.95 -40.39 25.43
CA ASP A 681 2.34 -39.33 26.25
C ASP A 681 1.62 -39.87 27.50
N GLY A 682 0.96 -38.99 28.26
CA GLY A 682 0.20 -39.36 29.47
C GLY A 682 -0.96 -40.35 29.24
N ASP A 683 -1.54 -40.34 28.03
CA ASP A 683 -2.69 -41.17 27.64
C ASP A 683 -2.27 -42.48 26.96
N GLY A 684 -0.96 -42.74 26.84
CA GLY A 684 -0.42 -43.93 26.20
C GLY A 684 -0.37 -43.87 24.67
N LYS A 685 -0.55 -42.70 24.07
CA LYS A 685 -0.42 -42.53 22.61
C LYS A 685 1.06 -42.65 22.22
N ILE A 686 1.35 -43.51 21.23
CA ILE A 686 2.71 -43.73 20.73
C ILE A 686 2.95 -42.87 19.50
N MET A 687 3.96 -42.00 19.57
CA MET A 687 4.37 -41.12 18.47
C MET A 687 5.77 -41.44 18.00
N GLN A 688 5.94 -41.69 16.71
CA GLN A 688 7.24 -41.78 16.06
C GLN A 688 7.74 -40.37 15.76
N THR A 689 8.94 -40.08 16.25
CA THR A 689 9.55 -38.74 16.21
C THR A 689 10.81 -38.69 15.38
N ASN A 690 11.44 -39.85 15.12
CA ASN A 690 12.53 -40.00 14.15
C ASN A 690 12.48 -41.39 13.49
N PRO A 691 12.91 -41.52 12.22
CA PRO A 691 13.12 -42.82 11.58
C PRO A 691 14.20 -43.64 12.32
N TRP A 692 14.13 -44.97 12.27
CA TRP A 692 15.11 -45.85 12.95
C TRP A 692 16.55 -45.65 12.49
N THR A 693 16.69 -45.21 11.25
CA THR A 693 17.98 -44.95 10.62
C THR A 693 18.57 -43.61 11.03
N ASP A 694 17.81 -42.71 11.66
CA ASP A 694 18.27 -41.39 12.11
C ASP A 694 18.52 -41.37 13.62
N THR A 695 19.76 -41.07 14.03
CA THR A 695 20.10 -40.85 15.43
C THR A 695 20.89 -39.56 15.63
N VAL A 696 20.76 -38.94 16.80
CA VAL A 696 21.47 -37.70 17.14
C VAL A 696 22.97 -37.92 17.41
N SER A 697 23.39 -39.17 17.63
CA SER A 697 24.79 -39.56 17.85
C SER A 697 25.00 -41.01 17.38
N ASP A 698 26.14 -41.29 16.75
CA ASP A 698 26.56 -42.63 16.33
C ASP A 698 27.32 -43.39 17.43
N GLN A 699 27.48 -42.79 18.62
CA GLN A 699 28.20 -43.38 19.76
C GLN A 699 27.29 -43.73 20.93
N GLY A 700 27.64 -44.79 21.66
CA GLY A 700 26.99 -45.20 22.90
C GLY A 700 25.52 -45.60 22.73
N TYR A 701 24.74 -45.44 23.78
CA TYR A 701 23.31 -45.85 23.80
C TYR A 701 22.44 -45.04 22.83
N LEU A 702 22.86 -43.85 22.40
CA LEU A 702 22.17 -43.06 21.37
C LEU A 702 22.38 -43.68 19.98
N GLY A 703 23.60 -44.15 19.70
CA GLY A 703 23.96 -44.76 18.42
C GLY A 703 23.53 -46.21 18.25
N GLU A 704 23.55 -46.99 19.32
CA GLU A 704 23.17 -48.41 19.32
C GLU A 704 21.74 -48.67 19.85
N GLY A 705 21.05 -47.64 20.33
CA GLY A 705 19.73 -47.75 20.92
C GLY A 705 18.62 -47.10 20.11
N LEU A 706 17.45 -47.70 20.13
CA LEU A 706 16.20 -47.07 19.75
C LEU A 706 15.60 -46.43 21.01
N ASN A 707 15.67 -45.11 21.07
CA ASN A 707 15.42 -44.34 22.29
C ASN A 707 13.92 -44.05 22.42
N ILE A 708 13.28 -44.58 23.45
CA ILE A 708 11.84 -44.46 23.72
C ILE A 708 11.67 -43.60 24.97
N ALA A 709 10.95 -42.49 24.90
CA ALA A 709 10.67 -41.65 26.04
C ALA A 709 9.22 -41.80 26.52
N ILE A 710 9.03 -41.98 27.83
CA ILE A 710 7.72 -41.92 28.47
C ILE A 710 7.56 -40.55 29.12
N ALA A 711 6.48 -39.84 28.82
CA ALA A 711 6.24 -38.49 29.32
C ALA A 711 5.97 -38.51 30.84
N GLY A 712 6.84 -37.85 31.61
CA GLY A 712 6.75 -37.79 33.07
C GLY A 712 8.10 -37.69 33.79
N LYS A 713 8.05 -37.55 35.12
CA LYS A 713 9.21 -37.45 36.02
C LYS A 713 9.11 -38.53 37.10
N PHE A 714 9.42 -39.77 36.73
CA PHE A 714 9.19 -40.98 37.53
C PHE A 714 10.18 -41.18 38.70
N ASP A 715 10.49 -40.12 39.43
CA ASP A 715 11.35 -40.17 40.62
C ASP A 715 10.58 -40.68 41.85
N ASN A 716 9.31 -40.31 41.98
CA ASN A 716 8.47 -40.66 43.12
C ASN A 716 7.45 -41.77 42.81
N GLU A 717 6.82 -41.72 41.64
CA GLU A 717 5.80 -42.67 41.19
C GLU A 717 6.18 -43.25 39.81
N PRO A 718 5.84 -44.52 39.52
CA PRO A 718 6.07 -45.10 38.20
C PRO A 718 5.13 -44.50 37.13
N PRO A 719 5.35 -44.78 35.84
CA PRO A 719 4.39 -44.44 34.79
C PRO A 719 3.02 -45.08 35.04
N SER A 720 1.96 -44.49 34.48
CA SER A 720 0.60 -45.04 34.60
C SER A 720 0.50 -46.41 33.91
N ASP A 721 -0.51 -47.21 34.30
CA ASP A 721 -0.72 -48.53 33.66
C ASP A 721 -0.95 -48.42 32.16
N VAL A 722 -1.64 -47.36 31.71
CA VAL A 722 -1.89 -47.09 30.28
C VAL A 722 -0.57 -46.80 29.54
N GLN A 723 0.33 -46.02 30.15
CA GLN A 723 1.66 -45.77 29.61
C GLN A 723 2.53 -47.03 29.59
N LEU A 724 2.45 -47.87 30.62
CA LEU A 724 3.20 -49.14 30.68
C LEU A 724 2.69 -50.17 29.67
N GLN A 725 1.38 -50.25 29.44
CA GLN A 725 0.79 -51.12 28.42
C GLN A 725 1.20 -50.68 27.00
N ALA A 726 1.13 -49.38 26.71
CA ALA A 726 1.60 -48.83 25.43
C ALA A 726 3.09 -49.10 25.21
N ALA A 727 3.92 -48.88 26.25
CA ALA A 727 5.35 -49.17 26.19
C ALA A 727 5.61 -50.67 25.99
N ALA A 728 4.82 -51.55 26.62
CA ALA A 728 4.95 -53.00 26.45
C ALA A 728 4.60 -53.45 25.04
N GLN A 729 3.49 -52.98 24.46
CA GLN A 729 3.09 -53.31 23.09
C GLN A 729 4.15 -52.83 22.07
N LEU A 730 4.67 -51.61 22.26
CA LEU A 730 5.73 -51.07 21.41
C LEU A 730 7.01 -51.90 21.54
N CYS A 731 7.43 -52.23 22.76
CA CYS A 731 8.64 -53.03 22.97
C CYS A 731 8.48 -54.44 22.41
N ALA A 732 7.36 -55.13 22.65
CA ALA A 732 7.11 -56.47 22.14
C ALA A 732 7.18 -56.53 20.60
N TRP A 733 6.52 -55.59 19.92
CA TRP A 733 6.60 -55.47 18.46
C TRP A 733 8.03 -55.19 17.98
N LEU A 734 8.73 -54.23 18.60
CA LEU A 734 10.11 -53.89 18.23
C LEU A 734 11.11 -55.03 18.49
N LEU A 735 10.92 -55.83 19.54
CA LEU A 735 11.75 -57.00 19.82
C LEU A 735 11.65 -58.03 18.69
N VAL A 736 10.43 -58.31 18.21
CA VAL A 736 10.20 -59.23 17.08
C VAL A 736 10.79 -58.66 15.79
N GLU A 737 10.48 -57.40 15.49
CA GLU A 737 10.87 -56.75 14.23
C GLU A 737 12.39 -56.56 14.11
N LEU A 738 13.06 -56.22 15.22
CA LEU A 738 14.52 -56.05 15.27
C LEU A 738 15.26 -57.34 15.67
N ARG A 739 14.54 -58.44 15.92
CA ARG A 739 15.07 -59.74 16.38
C ARG A 739 15.93 -59.62 17.65
N LEU A 740 15.47 -58.79 18.58
CA LEU A 740 16.09 -58.58 19.88
C LEU A 740 15.44 -59.47 20.95
N LEU A 741 16.19 -59.80 21.99
CA LEU A 741 15.68 -60.52 23.15
C LEU A 741 15.21 -59.52 24.22
N PRO A 742 14.30 -59.91 25.15
CA PRO A 742 13.78 -59.00 26.18
C PRO A 742 14.85 -58.32 27.06
N ASP A 743 16.04 -58.91 27.19
CA ASP A 743 17.17 -58.31 27.92
C ASP A 743 17.79 -57.08 27.22
N ALA A 744 17.41 -56.83 25.96
CA ALA A 744 17.73 -55.61 25.21
C ALA A 744 16.97 -54.37 25.71
N ILE A 745 15.91 -54.54 26.51
CA ILE A 745 15.17 -53.43 27.12
C ILE A 745 15.93 -52.91 28.34
N LYS A 746 16.46 -51.69 28.21
CA LYS A 746 17.30 -51.06 29.24
C LYS A 746 16.92 -49.61 29.45
N GLY A 747 16.95 -49.14 30.69
CA GLY A 747 16.81 -47.72 30.99
C GLY A 747 18.12 -46.99 30.71
N VAL A 748 18.05 -45.71 30.35
CA VAL A 748 19.26 -44.91 30.08
C VAL A 748 20.22 -44.85 31.28
N SER A 749 19.72 -44.94 32.52
CA SER A 749 20.52 -45.06 33.75
C SER A 749 21.39 -46.33 33.85
N GLU A 750 21.14 -47.34 33.01
CA GLU A 750 21.97 -48.55 32.92
C GLU A 750 23.19 -48.37 32.00
N PHE A 751 23.22 -47.29 31.21
CA PHE A 751 24.34 -46.95 30.33
C PHE A 751 25.17 -45.77 30.86
N VAL A 752 24.52 -44.77 31.45
CA VAL A 752 25.15 -43.54 31.93
C VAL A 752 24.55 -43.11 33.26
N SER A 753 25.32 -42.36 34.07
CA SER A 753 24.78 -41.79 35.31
C SER A 753 23.77 -40.69 34.98
N THR A 754 22.48 -40.98 35.15
CA THR A 754 21.37 -40.05 34.89
C THR A 754 20.16 -40.38 35.76
N GLY A 755 19.29 -39.38 35.99
CA GLY A 755 18.01 -39.55 36.68
C GLY A 755 16.94 -40.28 35.86
N SER A 756 17.14 -40.41 34.54
CA SER A 756 16.20 -41.06 33.62
C SER A 756 16.39 -42.59 33.58
N PRO A 757 15.33 -43.41 33.42
CA PRO A 757 13.93 -43.04 33.25
C PRO A 757 13.19 -42.76 34.57
N GLY A 758 13.90 -42.59 35.69
CA GLY A 758 13.34 -42.22 36.99
C GLY A 758 13.93 -43.08 38.10
N ALA A 759 13.95 -42.57 39.33
CA ALA A 759 14.41 -43.35 40.48
C ALA A 759 13.60 -44.65 40.69
N GLN A 760 12.35 -44.70 40.22
CA GLN A 760 11.49 -45.89 40.32
C GLN A 760 11.83 -47.03 39.33
N TRP A 761 12.79 -46.83 38.39
CA TRP A 761 13.12 -47.80 37.33
C TRP A 761 13.70 -49.11 37.87
N LEU A 762 14.81 -49.02 38.62
CA LEU A 762 15.50 -50.16 39.25
C LEU A 762 15.34 -50.19 40.78
N LYS A 763 14.85 -49.10 41.37
CA LYS A 763 14.65 -48.92 42.82
C LYS A 763 13.18 -48.56 43.08
N GLY A 764 12.74 -48.57 44.34
CA GLY A 764 11.35 -48.25 44.67
C GLY A 764 10.37 -49.30 44.12
N GLN A 765 9.40 -48.90 43.31
CA GLN A 765 8.41 -49.81 42.71
C GLN A 765 8.94 -50.66 41.55
N ARG A 766 10.19 -50.44 41.10
CA ARG A 766 10.92 -51.28 40.12
C ARG A 766 10.11 -51.55 38.85
N TYR A 767 9.56 -50.50 38.23
CA TYR A 767 8.63 -50.67 37.11
C TYR A 767 9.27 -51.28 35.84
N LYS A 768 10.60 -51.45 35.79
CA LYS A 768 11.26 -52.32 34.79
C LYS A 768 10.72 -53.74 34.81
N GLU A 769 10.52 -54.33 36.00
CA GLU A 769 10.01 -55.70 36.14
C GLU A 769 8.57 -55.79 35.66
N ARG A 770 7.77 -54.75 35.95
CA ARG A 770 6.39 -54.65 35.46
C ARG A 770 6.32 -54.52 33.94
N LEU A 771 7.17 -53.70 33.34
CA LEU A 771 7.26 -53.56 31.89
C LEU A 771 7.67 -54.86 31.21
N LEU A 772 8.68 -55.56 31.74
CA LEU A 772 9.12 -56.86 31.18
C LEU A 772 8.02 -57.93 31.26
N ALA A 773 7.29 -58.00 32.37
CA ALA A 773 6.15 -58.92 32.51
C ALA A 773 5.04 -58.62 31.49
N LEU A 774 4.71 -57.33 31.30
CA LEU A 774 3.71 -56.93 30.30
C LEU A 774 4.16 -57.23 28.86
N VAL A 775 5.46 -57.08 28.57
CA VAL A 775 6.02 -57.46 27.24
C VAL A 775 5.90 -58.97 27.03
N GLU A 776 6.18 -59.77 28.05
CA GLU A 776 6.05 -61.23 28.00
C GLU A 776 4.58 -61.65 27.79
N GLU A 777 3.64 -61.04 28.51
CA GLU A 777 2.20 -61.25 28.32
C GLU A 777 1.77 -60.97 26.87
N VAL A 778 2.21 -59.85 26.28
CA VAL A 778 1.89 -59.49 24.88
C VAL A 778 2.49 -60.47 23.87
N VAL A 779 3.69 -60.99 24.13
CA VAL A 779 4.34 -61.98 23.28
C VAL A 779 3.67 -63.35 23.41
N GLU A 780 3.25 -63.75 24.61
CA GLU A 780 2.57 -65.03 24.87
C GLU A 780 1.16 -65.07 24.27
N ASP A 781 0.36 -64.02 24.43
CA ASP A 781 -1.01 -63.93 23.87
C ASP A 781 -1.00 -64.03 22.33
N ALA A 782 0.05 -63.53 21.68
CA ALA A 782 0.23 -63.65 20.24
C ALA A 782 0.58 -65.09 19.75
N THR A 783 0.85 -66.04 20.66
CA THR A 783 1.37 -67.39 20.33
C THR A 783 0.43 -68.57 20.62
N GLN A 784 -0.79 -68.37 21.16
CA GLN A 784 -1.75 -69.48 21.42
C GLN A 784 -2.85 -69.67 20.35
N PRO A 785 -3.15 -70.90 19.88
CA PRO A 785 -4.26 -71.19 18.95
C PRO A 785 -5.52 -71.78 19.64
N GLY A 786 -6.70 -71.19 19.43
CA GLY A 786 -7.98 -71.60 20.06
C GLY A 786 -8.87 -72.55 19.23
N THR A 787 -9.47 -73.56 19.89
CA THR A 787 -10.41 -74.58 19.35
C THR A 787 -11.89 -74.37 19.79
N PRO A 788 -12.92 -74.83 19.04
CA PRO A 788 -14.36 -74.60 19.35
C PRO A 788 -15.18 -75.87 19.66
N THR A 789 -16.23 -75.82 20.52
CA THR A 789 -17.47 -76.69 20.51
C THR A 789 -18.45 -76.33 21.66
N PRO A 790 -19.70 -76.85 21.75
CA PRO A 790 -20.82 -77.01 20.78
C PRO A 790 -22.19 -76.46 21.28
N ALA A 791 -23.17 -76.39 20.38
CA ALA A 791 -24.59 -76.05 20.65
C ALA A 791 -25.49 -77.28 20.93
N PRO A 792 -26.73 -77.06 21.44
CA PRO A 792 -27.89 -77.87 21.03
C PRO A 792 -29.07 -77.02 20.50
N THR A 793 -29.79 -77.65 19.56
CA THR A 793 -30.90 -77.18 18.69
C THR A 793 -32.30 -77.49 19.27
N PRO A 794 -33.42 -77.43 18.50
CA PRO A 794 -34.26 -76.28 18.12
C PRO A 794 -35.72 -76.48 18.63
N ASP A 795 -36.65 -75.51 18.63
CA ASP A 795 -37.52 -75.02 17.53
C ASP A 795 -38.71 -74.26 18.20
N PRO A 796 -39.61 -73.52 17.51
CA PRO A 796 -39.47 -72.77 16.25
C PRO A 796 -39.98 -71.30 16.34
N ALA A 797 -39.49 -70.48 15.39
CA ALA A 797 -40.00 -69.20 14.86
C ALA A 797 -39.97 -67.91 15.72
N PRO A 798 -38.96 -67.02 15.52
CA PRO A 798 -38.89 -65.68 16.12
C PRO A 798 -38.91 -64.49 15.12
N THR A 799 -39.04 -63.31 15.76
CA THR A 799 -39.16 -61.89 15.36
C THR A 799 -37.93 -61.26 14.67
N PRO A 800 -38.08 -60.13 13.93
CA PRO A 800 -36.95 -59.33 13.46
C PRO A 800 -36.66 -58.17 14.43
N ASP A 801 -35.55 -58.27 15.15
CA ASP A 801 -34.81 -57.16 15.79
C ASP A 801 -33.44 -57.72 16.20
N PRO A 802 -32.42 -56.86 16.35
CA PRO A 802 -31.45 -56.43 15.35
C PRO A 802 -30.28 -57.43 15.17
N GLU A 803 -29.63 -57.40 14.00
CA GLU A 803 -28.48 -58.25 13.67
C GLU A 803 -27.29 -58.07 14.65
N PRO A 804 -26.57 -59.16 14.98
CA PRO A 804 -25.37 -59.13 15.83
C PRO A 804 -24.15 -58.58 15.06
N PRO A 805 -23.12 -58.06 15.76
CA PRO A 805 -21.92 -57.56 15.10
C PRO A 805 -21.16 -58.72 14.46
N VAL A 806 -21.01 -58.62 13.14
CA VAL A 806 -20.04 -59.37 12.34
C VAL A 806 -18.66 -59.17 12.96
N ASP A 807 -17.91 -60.25 13.18
CA ASP A 807 -16.47 -60.25 13.43
C ASP A 807 -15.75 -59.44 12.32
N PRO A 808 -15.25 -58.22 12.58
CA PRO A 808 -14.77 -57.34 11.53
C PRO A 808 -13.25 -57.35 11.39
N GLY A 809 -12.56 -58.42 11.80
CA GLY A 809 -11.08 -58.43 11.82
C GLY A 809 -10.36 -58.94 10.57
N SER A 810 -11.06 -59.37 9.51
CA SER A 810 -10.35 -59.70 8.25
C SER A 810 -11.20 -59.61 7.00
N ALA A 811 -12.45 -60.09 7.03
CA ALA A 811 -13.32 -60.06 5.85
C ALA A 811 -13.90 -58.65 5.58
N ALA A 812 -14.29 -57.93 6.63
CA ALA A 812 -14.78 -56.55 6.53
C ALA A 812 -13.67 -55.57 6.15
N GLU A 813 -12.46 -55.75 6.69
CA GLU A 813 -11.29 -54.94 6.32
C GLU A 813 -10.83 -55.20 4.89
N LEU A 814 -10.77 -56.47 4.44
CA LEU A 814 -10.51 -56.80 3.03
C LEU A 814 -11.61 -56.25 2.10
N ALA A 815 -12.88 -56.28 2.52
CA ALA A 815 -13.98 -55.70 1.74
C ALA A 815 -13.86 -54.17 1.68
N ALA A 816 -13.53 -53.50 2.79
CA ALA A 816 -13.35 -52.06 2.86
C ALA A 816 -12.11 -51.58 2.08
N LEU A 817 -11.01 -52.32 2.10
CA LEU A 817 -9.81 -52.05 1.29
C LEU A 817 -10.10 -52.24 -0.20
N ARG A 818 -10.84 -53.30 -0.57
CA ARG A 818 -11.29 -53.51 -1.96
C ARG A 818 -12.22 -52.40 -2.44
N GLU A 819 -13.15 -51.95 -1.60
CA GLU A 819 -14.04 -50.85 -1.94
C GLU A 819 -13.28 -49.53 -2.10
N LYS A 820 -12.32 -49.24 -1.20
CA LYS A 820 -11.43 -48.07 -1.29
C LYS A 820 -10.57 -48.11 -2.55
N LEU A 821 -9.99 -49.27 -2.86
CA LEU A 821 -9.20 -49.47 -4.08
C LEU A 821 -10.06 -49.26 -5.33
N GLN A 822 -11.26 -49.87 -5.38
CA GLN A 822 -12.19 -49.70 -6.50
C GLN A 822 -12.64 -48.25 -6.67
N ARG A 823 -12.82 -47.51 -5.56
CA ARG A 823 -13.17 -46.08 -5.60
C ARG A 823 -12.00 -45.25 -6.13
N ARG A 824 -10.77 -45.51 -5.68
CA ARG A 824 -9.57 -44.80 -6.16
C ARG A 824 -9.25 -45.13 -7.62
N ASP A 825 -9.45 -46.38 -8.05
CA ASP A 825 -9.33 -46.79 -9.46
C ASP A 825 -10.37 -46.07 -10.35
N ALA A 826 -11.59 -45.87 -9.85
CA ALA A 826 -12.62 -45.10 -10.56
C ALA A 826 -12.27 -43.61 -10.64
N GLU A 827 -11.80 -43.02 -9.54
CA GLU A 827 -11.30 -41.63 -9.48
C GLU A 827 -10.11 -41.42 -10.44
N LEU A 828 -9.19 -42.39 -10.52
CA LEU A 828 -8.07 -42.38 -11.46
C LEU A 828 -8.55 -42.44 -12.92
N ALA A 829 -9.49 -43.33 -13.24
CA ALA A 829 -10.02 -43.46 -14.60
C ALA A 829 -10.75 -42.19 -15.06
N GLU A 830 -11.49 -41.54 -14.15
CA GLU A 830 -12.15 -40.26 -14.39
C GLU A 830 -11.11 -39.14 -14.61
N ALA A 831 -10.10 -39.06 -13.75
CA ALA A 831 -9.01 -38.09 -13.87
C ALA A 831 -8.22 -38.26 -15.18
N GLN A 832 -7.91 -39.50 -15.59
CA GLN A 832 -7.26 -39.81 -16.87
C GLN A 832 -8.13 -39.45 -18.08
N THR A 833 -9.44 -39.68 -18.00
CA THR A 833 -10.39 -39.27 -19.05
C THR A 833 -10.44 -37.74 -19.19
N ARG A 834 -10.43 -37.04 -18.05
CA ARG A 834 -10.39 -35.57 -18.00
C ARG A 834 -9.07 -35.01 -18.55
N LEU A 835 -7.95 -35.64 -18.21
CA LEU A 835 -6.63 -35.28 -18.75
C LEU A 835 -6.61 -35.40 -20.28
N ALA A 836 -7.05 -36.54 -20.83
CA ALA A 836 -7.10 -36.75 -22.27
C ALA A 836 -8.04 -35.76 -23.00
N ALA A 837 -9.15 -35.35 -22.35
CA ALA A 837 -10.04 -34.32 -22.88
C ALA A 837 -9.36 -32.94 -22.92
N MET A 838 -8.65 -32.57 -21.85
CA MET A 838 -7.91 -31.30 -21.76
C MET A 838 -6.72 -31.26 -22.73
N GLU A 839 -5.99 -32.35 -22.91
CA GLU A 839 -4.90 -32.46 -23.90
C GLU A 839 -5.42 -32.34 -25.35
N SER A 840 -6.60 -32.89 -25.63
CA SER A 840 -7.28 -32.73 -26.93
C SER A 840 -7.74 -31.28 -27.17
N GLU A 841 -8.25 -30.61 -26.12
CA GLU A 841 -8.61 -29.19 -26.15
C GLU A 841 -7.40 -28.29 -26.38
N LEU A 842 -6.26 -28.60 -25.74
CA LEU A 842 -4.97 -27.92 -25.94
C LEU A 842 -4.53 -28.00 -27.42
N ALA A 843 -4.53 -29.22 -27.99
CA ALA A 843 -4.15 -29.45 -29.37
C ALA A 843 -5.06 -28.69 -30.37
N GLY A 844 -6.36 -28.60 -30.06
CA GLY A 844 -7.32 -27.81 -30.84
C GLY A 844 -7.02 -26.31 -30.81
N ARG A 845 -6.65 -25.78 -29.63
CA ARG A 845 -6.29 -24.37 -29.44
C ARG A 845 -4.95 -24.00 -30.09
N ASP A 846 -3.95 -24.86 -30.00
CA ASP A 846 -2.66 -24.68 -30.69
C ASP A 846 -2.80 -24.64 -32.21
N THR A 847 -3.67 -25.50 -32.75
CA THR A 847 -4.01 -25.51 -34.19
C THR A 847 -4.68 -24.19 -34.60
N ARG A 848 -5.58 -23.66 -33.77
CA ARG A 848 -6.25 -22.37 -34.01
C ARG A 848 -5.28 -21.19 -33.95
N LEU A 849 -4.34 -21.21 -33.00
CA LEU A 849 -3.28 -20.19 -32.87
C LEU A 849 -2.39 -20.15 -34.12
N THR A 850 -2.00 -21.33 -34.62
CA THR A 850 -1.21 -21.48 -35.85
C THR A 850 -1.96 -20.95 -37.08
N GLU A 851 -3.27 -21.24 -37.18
CA GLU A 851 -4.11 -20.74 -38.27
C GLU A 851 -4.28 -19.22 -38.24
N LEU A 852 -4.47 -18.63 -37.06
CA LEU A 852 -4.55 -17.17 -36.89
C LEU A 852 -3.23 -16.52 -37.32
N GLN A 853 -2.09 -17.03 -36.86
CA GLN A 853 -0.76 -16.55 -37.25
C GLN A 853 -0.54 -16.59 -38.78
N ARG A 854 -1.05 -17.62 -39.45
CA ARG A 854 -1.02 -17.74 -40.91
C ARG A 854 -1.89 -16.68 -41.61
N GLN A 855 -3.10 -16.42 -41.11
CA GLN A 855 -4.00 -15.40 -41.66
C GLN A 855 -3.43 -13.98 -41.52
N ILE A 856 -2.78 -13.71 -40.39
CA ILE A 856 -2.09 -12.44 -40.12
C ILE A 856 -0.94 -12.22 -41.10
N THR A 857 -0.16 -13.27 -41.39
CA THR A 857 0.94 -13.20 -42.36
C THR A 857 0.43 -12.91 -43.78
N ALA A 858 -0.71 -13.51 -44.16
CA ALA A 858 -1.34 -13.27 -45.45
C ALA A 858 -1.87 -11.83 -45.58
N GLN A 859 -2.50 -11.29 -44.53
CA GLN A 859 -3.00 -9.91 -44.52
C GLN A 859 -1.88 -8.87 -44.54
N GLN A 860 -0.77 -9.14 -43.86
CA GLN A 860 0.41 -8.26 -43.87
C GLN A 860 1.03 -8.15 -45.27
N THR A 861 1.07 -9.27 -46.00
CA THR A 861 1.57 -9.31 -47.38
C THR A 861 0.73 -8.44 -48.33
N GLU A 862 -0.59 -8.42 -48.15
CA GLU A 862 -1.50 -7.59 -48.96
C GLU A 862 -1.40 -6.10 -48.60
N ILE A 863 -1.22 -5.77 -47.31
CA ILE A 863 -0.98 -4.39 -46.86
C ILE A 863 0.33 -3.84 -47.46
N ASP A 864 1.38 -4.66 -47.50
CA ASP A 864 2.67 -4.25 -48.06
C ASP A 864 2.58 -4.05 -49.58
N ARG A 865 1.77 -4.87 -50.28
CA ARG A 865 1.45 -4.70 -51.70
C ARG A 865 0.71 -3.39 -51.98
N LEU A 866 -0.29 -3.04 -51.15
CA LEU A 866 -1.07 -1.81 -51.28
C LEU A 866 -0.24 -0.56 -50.95
N ARG A 867 0.70 -0.66 -49.99
CA ARG A 867 1.63 0.42 -49.63
C ARG A 867 2.67 0.69 -50.74
N ALA A 868 3.15 -0.34 -51.42
CA ALA A 868 4.03 -0.19 -52.58
C ALA A 868 3.32 0.53 -53.75
N ALA A 869 2.01 0.34 -53.91
CA ALA A 869 1.19 1.06 -54.88
C ALA A 869 1.00 2.54 -54.51
N LEU A 870 0.92 2.86 -53.22
CA LEU A 870 0.76 4.23 -52.70
C LEU A 870 2.08 5.05 -52.75
N GLN A 871 3.24 4.42 -52.58
CA GLN A 871 4.54 5.10 -52.61
C GLN A 871 4.95 5.63 -53.99
N GLN A 872 4.27 5.22 -55.07
CA GLN A 872 4.55 5.75 -56.41
C GLN A 872 3.86 7.09 -56.72
N GLY A 873 3.03 7.65 -55.81
CA GLY A 873 2.41 8.97 -55.95
C GLY A 873 2.75 9.91 -54.77
N GLY A 874 3.82 10.71 -54.91
CA GLY A 874 4.43 11.47 -53.80
C GLY A 874 3.85 12.85 -53.47
N GLY A 875 4.25 13.37 -52.29
CA GLY A 875 4.14 14.76 -51.82
C GLY A 875 4.53 14.93 -50.34
N ASP A 876 5.48 15.83 -50.04
CA ASP A 876 6.23 16.10 -48.79
C ASP A 876 5.41 16.74 -47.64
N LEU A 877 5.68 16.42 -46.36
CA LEU A 877 4.96 16.92 -45.16
C LEU A 877 5.90 17.15 -43.96
N SER A 878 6.42 18.37 -43.80
CA SER A 878 7.18 18.80 -42.60
C SER A 878 6.77 20.18 -42.05
N THR A 879 5.50 20.59 -42.20
CA THR A 879 4.93 21.75 -41.50
C THR A 879 3.47 21.47 -41.13
N PRO A 880 3.02 21.63 -39.87
CA PRO A 880 1.60 21.62 -39.57
C PRO A 880 0.89 22.70 -40.39
N ALA A 881 -0.21 22.37 -41.04
CA ALA A 881 -0.94 23.34 -41.87
C ALA A 881 -1.46 24.52 -41.01
N PRO A 882 -1.45 25.76 -41.53
CA PRO A 882 -2.01 26.91 -40.83
C PRO A 882 -3.49 26.69 -40.49
N LEU A 883 -3.93 27.15 -39.32
CA LEU A 883 -5.33 27.01 -38.88
C LEU A 883 -6.25 27.79 -39.81
N SER A 884 -7.25 27.11 -40.36
CA SER A 884 -8.31 27.75 -41.14
C SER A 884 -9.24 28.59 -40.25
N PRO A 885 -9.79 29.71 -40.75
CA PRO A 885 -10.82 30.46 -40.04
C PRO A 885 -12.04 29.57 -39.73
N PRO A 886 -12.61 29.64 -38.52
CA PRO A 886 -13.85 28.94 -38.21
C PRO A 886 -15.01 29.50 -39.07
N ALA A 887 -16.13 28.76 -39.12
CA ALA A 887 -17.33 29.26 -39.78
C ALA A 887 -17.87 30.50 -39.03
N ILE A 888 -17.67 31.68 -39.62
CA ILE A 888 -18.07 32.98 -39.05
C ILE A 888 -19.17 33.56 -39.93
N HIS A 889 -20.29 33.91 -39.32
CA HIS A 889 -21.36 34.66 -39.96
C HIS A 889 -21.07 36.17 -39.81
N ASP A 890 -20.65 36.83 -40.88
CA ASP A 890 -20.43 38.28 -40.85
C ASP A 890 -21.77 39.01 -41.01
N ILE A 891 -22.19 39.70 -39.94
CA ILE A 891 -23.39 40.53 -39.89
C ILE A 891 -23.06 41.99 -39.57
N THR A 892 -21.80 42.39 -39.74
CA THR A 892 -21.29 43.73 -39.36
C THR A 892 -22.07 44.88 -39.99
N ASP A 893 -22.58 44.69 -41.21
CA ASP A 893 -23.37 45.70 -41.94
C ASP A 893 -24.89 45.51 -41.84
N GLU A 894 -25.34 44.44 -41.19
CA GLU A 894 -26.76 44.17 -40.95
C GLU A 894 -27.25 44.74 -39.62
N LEU A 895 -26.33 45.00 -38.67
CA LEU A 895 -26.65 45.54 -37.36
C LEU A 895 -26.88 47.05 -37.40
N VAL A 896 -27.77 47.54 -36.54
CA VAL A 896 -28.06 48.97 -36.39
C VAL A 896 -26.81 49.76 -36.01
N LYS A 897 -26.62 50.92 -36.64
CA LYS A 897 -25.53 51.87 -36.40
C LYS A 897 -26.12 53.25 -36.11
N HIS A 898 -25.44 54.05 -35.29
CA HIS A 898 -25.87 55.42 -35.02
C HIS A 898 -25.78 56.27 -36.30
N PRO A 899 -26.78 57.14 -36.60
CA PRO A 899 -26.82 57.87 -37.86
C PRO A 899 -25.62 58.83 -38.07
N THR A 900 -25.02 59.33 -37.00
CA THR A 900 -23.96 60.36 -37.06
C THR A 900 -22.66 60.02 -36.31
N LYS A 901 -22.66 59.03 -35.42
CA LYS A 901 -21.47 58.70 -34.60
C LYS A 901 -20.72 57.56 -35.27
N LYS A 902 -19.40 57.60 -35.22
CA LYS A 902 -18.52 56.56 -35.76
C LYS A 902 -17.49 56.15 -34.73
N TYR A 903 -17.16 54.87 -34.72
CA TYR A 903 -15.99 54.39 -33.98
C TYR A 903 -14.70 54.89 -34.64
N ALA A 904 -13.66 55.07 -33.85
CA ALA A 904 -12.32 55.25 -34.38
C ALA A 904 -11.81 53.92 -34.97
N THR A 905 -10.80 53.98 -35.83
CA THR A 905 -10.17 52.80 -36.43
C THR A 905 -8.69 52.72 -36.08
N ARG A 906 -8.16 51.50 -35.97
CA ARG A 906 -6.74 51.19 -35.77
C ARG A 906 -6.24 50.22 -36.83
N LYS A 907 -4.93 50.13 -37.00
CA LYS A 907 -4.30 49.07 -37.81
C LYS A 907 -4.34 47.74 -37.05
N LEU A 908 -4.38 46.62 -37.78
CA LEU A 908 -4.42 45.27 -37.18
C LEU A 908 -3.20 45.00 -36.28
N ASP A 909 -2.01 45.48 -36.68
CA ASP A 909 -0.76 45.38 -35.90
C ASP A 909 -0.77 46.14 -34.56
N LYS A 910 -1.80 46.95 -34.30
CA LYS A 910 -2.02 47.59 -33.00
C LYS A 910 -2.88 46.76 -32.07
N ILE A 911 -3.47 45.66 -32.56
CA ILE A 911 -4.18 44.71 -31.73
C ILE A 911 -3.14 43.79 -31.10
N THR A 912 -3.06 43.81 -29.77
CA THR A 912 -2.11 42.97 -29.02
C THR A 912 -2.79 42.05 -28.03
N HIS A 913 -4.11 42.21 -27.81
CA HIS A 913 -4.87 41.49 -26.79
C HIS A 913 -6.26 41.08 -27.29
N ILE A 914 -6.77 39.99 -26.73
CA ILE A 914 -8.15 39.54 -26.90
C ILE A 914 -8.86 39.64 -25.55
N CYS A 915 -10.01 40.29 -25.53
CA CYS A 915 -10.86 40.39 -24.36
C CYS A 915 -12.06 39.45 -24.47
N ILE A 916 -12.22 38.57 -23.48
CA ILE A 916 -13.37 37.68 -23.34
C ILE A 916 -14.45 38.36 -22.51
N HIS A 917 -15.67 38.38 -23.02
CA HIS A 917 -16.86 38.94 -22.41
C HIS A 917 -17.97 37.90 -22.25
N HIS A 918 -18.90 38.17 -21.34
CA HIS A 918 -20.26 37.65 -21.42
C HIS A 918 -21.25 38.76 -21.77
N SER A 919 -22.46 38.42 -22.20
CA SER A 919 -23.48 39.44 -22.49
C SER A 919 -24.22 39.93 -21.24
N ALA A 920 -24.03 39.27 -20.08
CA ALA A 920 -24.76 39.53 -18.83
C ALA A 920 -26.29 39.55 -19.01
N ALA A 921 -26.77 38.76 -19.98
CA ALA A 921 -28.15 38.67 -20.41
C ALA A 921 -28.47 37.23 -20.81
N PRO A 922 -29.75 36.79 -20.78
CA PRO A 922 -30.13 35.47 -21.25
C PRO A 922 -29.57 35.19 -22.66
N ALA A 923 -29.03 33.99 -22.87
CA ALA A 923 -28.39 33.66 -24.15
C ALA A 923 -29.36 33.57 -25.35
N THR A 924 -30.67 33.63 -25.07
CA THR A 924 -31.76 33.72 -26.06
C THR A 924 -31.96 35.12 -26.64
N ILE A 925 -31.33 36.15 -26.08
CA ILE A 925 -31.44 37.52 -26.59
C ILE A 925 -30.77 37.61 -27.98
N PRO A 926 -31.49 38.07 -29.02
CA PRO A 926 -30.92 38.25 -30.36
C PRO A 926 -29.77 39.27 -30.38
N ILE A 927 -28.78 39.05 -31.25
CA ILE A 927 -27.63 39.96 -31.42
C ILE A 927 -28.11 41.36 -31.85
N GLN A 928 -29.18 41.43 -32.65
CA GLN A 928 -29.83 42.66 -33.08
C GLN A 928 -30.27 43.51 -31.88
N ASN A 929 -30.87 42.89 -30.86
CA ASN A 929 -31.32 43.59 -29.66
C ASN A 929 -30.14 44.11 -28.83
N VAL A 930 -29.01 43.40 -28.81
CA VAL A 930 -27.77 43.87 -28.17
C VAL A 930 -27.20 45.09 -28.91
N ALA A 931 -27.25 45.09 -30.25
CA ALA A 931 -26.85 46.24 -31.06
C ALA A 931 -27.79 47.43 -30.87
N GLU A 932 -29.11 47.22 -30.85
CA GLU A 932 -30.12 48.24 -30.57
C GLU A 932 -29.91 48.86 -29.19
N TYR A 933 -29.66 48.05 -28.16
CA TYR A 933 -29.36 48.54 -26.82
C TYR A 933 -28.09 49.42 -26.80
N HIS A 934 -27.02 48.99 -27.48
CA HIS A 934 -25.81 49.80 -27.56
C HIS A 934 -26.03 51.12 -28.33
N VAL A 935 -26.83 51.14 -29.40
CA VAL A 935 -27.05 52.36 -30.20
C VAL A 935 -28.09 53.28 -29.60
N ASN A 936 -29.28 52.75 -29.27
CA ASN A 936 -30.45 53.54 -28.88
C ASN A 936 -30.42 53.93 -27.41
N ASP A 937 -30.01 53.01 -26.53
CA ASP A 937 -30.00 53.26 -25.07
C ASP A 937 -28.66 53.80 -24.59
N ARG A 938 -27.53 53.26 -25.08
CA ARG A 938 -26.19 53.75 -24.70
C ARG A 938 -25.65 54.87 -25.61
N GLY A 939 -26.30 55.14 -26.74
CA GLY A 939 -25.87 56.18 -27.67
C GLY A 939 -24.53 55.89 -28.35
N TRP A 940 -24.13 54.62 -28.47
CA TRP A 940 -22.86 54.23 -29.09
C TRP A 940 -22.95 54.22 -30.63
N PRO A 941 -21.83 54.34 -31.35
CA PRO A 941 -21.80 54.24 -32.82
C PRO A 941 -22.38 52.92 -33.39
N GLY A 942 -22.34 51.82 -32.64
CA GLY A 942 -22.77 50.47 -33.05
C GLY A 942 -22.59 49.48 -31.91
N ILE A 943 -22.68 48.18 -32.17
CA ILE A 943 -22.41 47.14 -31.15
C ILE A 943 -20.96 47.20 -30.61
N GLY A 944 -20.78 46.94 -29.31
CA GLY A 944 -19.50 47.05 -28.62
C GLY A 944 -18.51 45.91 -28.85
N TYR A 945 -18.96 44.72 -29.24
CA TYR A 945 -18.11 43.54 -29.43
C TYR A 945 -17.66 43.38 -30.88
N HIS A 946 -16.56 42.65 -31.10
CA HIS A 946 -16.09 42.33 -32.46
C HIS A 946 -16.70 41.00 -32.92
N PHE A 947 -16.69 40.00 -32.04
CA PHE A 947 -17.27 38.69 -32.27
C PHE A 947 -18.27 38.30 -31.19
N TYR A 948 -19.22 37.44 -31.56
CA TYR A 948 -20.29 36.96 -30.68
C TYR A 948 -20.51 35.46 -30.87
N VAL A 949 -20.52 34.69 -29.77
CA VAL A 949 -20.66 33.22 -29.77
C VAL A 949 -21.97 32.80 -29.11
N LYS A 950 -22.89 32.21 -29.87
CA LYS A 950 -24.22 31.76 -29.41
C LYS A 950 -24.17 30.37 -28.72
N PRO A 951 -25.19 29.98 -27.93
CA PRO A 951 -25.26 28.69 -27.23
C PRO A 951 -25.03 27.43 -28.08
N ASP A 952 -25.46 27.48 -29.34
CA ASP A 952 -25.31 26.42 -30.34
C ASP A 952 -23.88 26.32 -30.93
N GLY A 953 -22.97 27.21 -30.53
CA GLY A 953 -21.61 27.30 -31.06
C GLY A 953 -21.50 28.14 -32.33
N ALA A 954 -22.59 28.72 -32.84
CA ALA A 954 -22.53 29.59 -34.00
C ALA A 954 -21.79 30.90 -33.66
N THR A 955 -20.80 31.24 -34.49
CA THR A 955 -19.94 32.42 -34.31
C THR A 955 -20.31 33.51 -35.30
N TYR A 956 -20.47 34.74 -34.81
CA TYR A 956 -20.84 35.91 -35.60
C TYR A 956 -19.78 36.99 -35.49
N GLN A 957 -19.41 37.58 -36.63
CA GLN A 957 -18.67 38.84 -36.64
C GLN A 957 -19.68 39.98 -36.63
N THR A 958 -19.49 40.91 -35.69
CA THR A 958 -20.43 41.99 -35.38
C THR A 958 -19.82 43.37 -35.55
N ASN A 959 -18.49 43.46 -35.64
CA ASN A 959 -17.75 44.67 -35.93
C ASN A 959 -16.41 44.32 -36.62
N HIS A 960 -15.86 45.23 -37.43
CA HIS A 960 -14.55 45.04 -38.05
C HIS A 960 -13.44 45.01 -37.00
N MET A 961 -12.39 44.19 -37.20
CA MET A 961 -11.26 44.07 -36.26
C MET A 961 -10.50 45.39 -36.06
N GLU A 962 -10.47 46.24 -37.08
CA GLU A 962 -9.89 47.58 -37.04
C GLU A 962 -10.71 48.56 -36.19
N THR A 963 -11.96 48.26 -35.87
CA THR A 963 -12.83 49.16 -35.13
C THR A 963 -12.41 49.25 -33.66
N VAL A 964 -12.13 50.46 -33.17
CA VAL A 964 -11.96 50.72 -31.73
C VAL A 964 -13.35 50.83 -31.09
N SER A 965 -13.99 49.67 -30.86
CA SER A 965 -15.32 49.56 -30.28
C SER A 965 -15.31 49.86 -28.78
N TYR A 966 -16.47 50.07 -28.15
CA TYR A 966 -16.57 50.43 -26.73
C TYR A 966 -16.83 49.22 -25.83
N GLN A 967 -15.86 48.31 -25.71
CA GLN A 967 -16.01 47.08 -24.92
C GLN A 967 -15.29 47.07 -23.57
N VAL A 968 -14.10 47.66 -23.51
CA VAL A 968 -13.20 47.67 -22.35
C VAL A 968 -12.69 49.09 -22.19
N ALA A 969 -13.24 49.82 -21.22
CA ALA A 969 -12.89 51.21 -20.99
C ALA A 969 -11.37 51.37 -20.85
N ASP A 970 -10.80 52.46 -21.41
CA ASP A 970 -9.36 52.75 -21.51
C ASP A 970 -8.49 51.77 -22.31
N ASN A 971 -8.99 50.58 -22.68
CA ASN A 971 -8.18 49.53 -23.31
C ASN A 971 -8.63 49.16 -24.73
N ASN A 972 -9.74 49.74 -25.21
CA ASN A 972 -10.30 49.49 -26.55
C ASN A 972 -9.32 49.63 -27.73
N HIS A 973 -8.28 50.47 -27.59
CA HIS A 973 -7.39 50.84 -28.68
C HIS A 973 -6.39 49.74 -29.07
N TYR A 974 -6.28 48.65 -28.31
CA TYR A 974 -5.40 47.51 -28.60
C TYR A 974 -6.07 46.13 -28.43
N THR A 975 -7.37 46.10 -28.17
CA THR A 975 -8.12 44.86 -27.85
C THR A 975 -9.15 44.50 -28.90
N VAL A 976 -9.23 43.22 -29.28
CA VAL A 976 -10.41 42.64 -29.95
C VAL A 976 -11.31 41.97 -28.92
N GLY A 977 -12.62 42.00 -29.18
CA GLY A 977 -13.66 41.60 -28.23
C GLY A 977 -14.45 40.38 -28.64
N VAL A 978 -14.43 39.33 -27.83
CA VAL A 978 -15.22 38.11 -28.03
C VAL A 978 -16.27 37.99 -26.93
N CYS A 979 -17.54 38.17 -27.27
CA CYS A 979 -18.65 38.01 -26.33
C CYS A 979 -19.26 36.61 -26.43
N VAL A 980 -19.25 35.87 -25.32
CA VAL A 980 -19.98 34.61 -25.18
C VAL A 980 -21.39 34.91 -24.69
N ALA A 981 -22.41 34.55 -25.47
CA ALA A 981 -23.80 34.88 -25.18
C ALA A 981 -24.29 34.16 -23.91
N GLY A 982 -24.71 34.90 -22.90
CA GLY A 982 -25.22 34.37 -21.64
C GLY A 982 -24.84 35.22 -20.42
N ASP A 983 -25.40 34.84 -19.27
CA ASP A 983 -24.97 35.32 -17.96
C ASP A 983 -24.20 34.20 -17.25
N PHE A 984 -22.88 34.37 -17.22
CA PHE A 984 -21.94 33.42 -16.62
C PHE A 984 -21.39 33.92 -15.28
N THR A 985 -22.15 34.79 -14.58
CA THR A 985 -21.73 35.32 -13.28
C THR A 985 -21.45 34.19 -12.28
N TYR A 986 -22.27 33.13 -12.26
CA TYR A 986 -22.14 32.05 -11.26
C TYR A 986 -21.90 30.65 -11.85
N GLN A 987 -21.94 30.49 -13.17
CA GLN A 987 -21.70 29.22 -13.86
C GLN A 987 -20.90 29.46 -15.14
N PRO A 988 -19.99 28.55 -15.54
CA PRO A 988 -19.25 28.67 -16.80
C PRO A 988 -20.16 28.47 -18.02
N PRO A 989 -19.74 28.89 -19.23
CA PRO A 989 -20.48 28.60 -20.45
C PRO A 989 -20.58 27.10 -20.76
N PRO A 990 -21.65 26.66 -21.43
CA PRO A 990 -21.76 25.32 -22.01
C PRO A 990 -20.55 24.95 -22.88
N ALA A 991 -20.20 23.66 -22.92
CA ALA A 991 -19.01 23.16 -23.62
C ALA A 991 -18.96 23.55 -25.11
N THR A 992 -20.12 23.58 -25.77
CA THR A 992 -20.29 24.01 -27.18
C THR A 992 -19.84 25.46 -27.40
N GLN A 993 -20.18 26.37 -26.49
CA GLN A 993 -19.76 27.76 -26.54
C GLN A 993 -18.27 27.92 -26.26
N VAL A 994 -17.73 27.15 -25.31
CA VAL A 994 -16.29 27.18 -25.00
C VAL A 994 -15.48 26.64 -26.18
N GLU A 995 -15.96 25.62 -26.89
CA GLU A 995 -15.31 25.07 -28.10
C GLU A 995 -15.32 26.05 -29.26
N ALA A 996 -16.47 26.65 -29.55
CA ALA A 996 -16.59 27.66 -30.60
C ALA A 996 -15.71 28.89 -30.30
N ALA A 997 -15.72 29.37 -29.04
CA ALA A 997 -14.85 30.45 -28.60
C ALA A 997 -13.37 30.07 -28.69
N ALA A 998 -12.99 28.84 -28.35
CA ALA A 998 -11.61 28.37 -28.46
C ALA A 998 -11.11 28.34 -29.91
N ARG A 999 -11.92 27.82 -30.85
CA ARG A 999 -11.60 27.81 -32.28
C ARG A 999 -11.42 29.22 -32.83
N LEU A 1000 -12.33 30.13 -32.45
CA LEU A 1000 -12.25 31.54 -32.82
C LEU A 1000 -11.00 32.22 -32.25
N VAL A 1001 -10.71 32.05 -30.97
CA VAL A 1001 -9.55 32.67 -30.33
C VAL A 1001 -8.24 32.09 -30.87
N ALA A 1002 -8.16 30.79 -31.11
CA ALA A 1002 -6.99 30.16 -31.73
C ALA A 1002 -6.70 30.71 -33.13
N TRP A 1003 -7.74 30.90 -33.96
CA TRP A 1003 -7.60 31.54 -35.26
C TRP A 1003 -7.19 33.02 -35.12
N LEU A 1004 -7.80 33.79 -34.21
CA LEU A 1004 -7.44 35.19 -33.98
C LEU A 1004 -6.00 35.35 -33.47
N MET A 1005 -5.51 34.43 -32.64
CA MET A 1005 -4.11 34.42 -32.19
C MET A 1005 -3.14 34.24 -33.34
N GLN A 1006 -3.47 33.39 -34.32
CA GLN A 1006 -2.68 33.19 -35.52
C GLN A 1006 -2.75 34.42 -36.45
N GLU A 1007 -3.95 34.95 -36.66
CA GLU A 1007 -4.19 36.05 -37.60
C GLU A 1007 -3.58 37.38 -37.11
N LEU A 1008 -3.56 37.60 -35.80
CA LEU A 1008 -3.15 38.87 -35.18
C LEU A 1008 -1.81 38.78 -34.43
N ASP A 1009 -1.14 37.62 -34.48
CA ASP A 1009 0.11 37.33 -33.76
C ASP A 1009 0.04 37.65 -32.25
N ILE A 1010 -1.04 37.17 -31.61
CA ILE A 1010 -1.32 37.45 -30.19
C ILE A 1010 -0.83 36.28 -29.32
N PRO A 1011 0.06 36.53 -28.33
CA PRO A 1011 0.49 35.49 -27.41
C PRO A 1011 -0.63 35.10 -26.45
N GLU A 1012 -0.62 33.85 -25.99
CA GLU A 1012 -1.65 33.30 -25.10
C GLU A 1012 -1.81 34.09 -23.79
N ALA A 1013 -0.72 34.67 -23.28
CA ALA A 1013 -0.72 35.51 -22.08
C ALA A 1013 -1.63 36.75 -22.21
N ASN A 1014 -1.92 37.20 -23.43
CA ASN A 1014 -2.72 38.38 -23.72
C ASN A 1014 -4.21 38.03 -23.98
N ILE A 1015 -4.64 36.81 -23.63
CA ILE A 1015 -6.04 36.39 -23.61
C ILE A 1015 -6.59 36.63 -22.20
N MET A 1016 -7.39 37.67 -22.07
CA MET A 1016 -7.84 38.20 -20.78
C MET A 1016 -9.35 38.35 -20.74
N GLY A 1017 -9.97 38.15 -19.58
CA GLY A 1017 -11.36 38.53 -19.33
C GLY A 1017 -11.47 40.03 -19.06
N HIS A 1018 -12.63 40.62 -19.31
CA HIS A 1018 -12.87 42.06 -19.10
C HIS A 1018 -12.42 42.56 -17.71
N LYS A 1019 -12.72 41.80 -16.65
CA LYS A 1019 -12.31 42.13 -15.26
C LYS A 1019 -10.81 42.10 -14.99
N GLU A 1020 -10.00 41.53 -15.88
CA GLU A 1020 -8.54 41.49 -15.74
C GLU A 1020 -7.87 42.77 -16.27
N TYR A 1021 -8.60 43.62 -17.00
CA TYR A 1021 -8.04 44.84 -17.58
C TYR A 1021 -7.90 45.96 -16.55
N PRO A 1022 -6.80 46.72 -16.57
CA PRO A 1022 -6.61 47.87 -15.68
C PRO A 1022 -7.78 48.86 -15.76
N LYS A 1023 -8.16 49.42 -14.61
CA LYS A 1023 -9.24 50.42 -14.46
C LYS A 1023 -10.65 49.95 -14.84
N ASN A 1024 -10.87 48.65 -15.00
CA ASN A 1024 -12.19 48.08 -15.26
C ASN A 1024 -12.67 47.29 -14.03
N ASP A 1025 -13.63 47.86 -13.28
CA ASP A 1025 -14.31 47.19 -12.17
C ASP A 1025 -15.61 46.57 -12.69
N THR A 1026 -15.57 45.28 -13.00
CA THR A 1026 -16.70 44.55 -13.60
C THR A 1026 -16.68 43.07 -13.18
N SER A 1027 -17.85 42.44 -13.15
CA SER A 1027 -17.97 40.99 -12.98
C SER A 1027 -17.69 40.22 -14.27
N CYS A 1028 -17.69 40.90 -15.43
CA CYS A 1028 -17.49 40.31 -16.75
C CYS A 1028 -16.07 39.70 -16.92
N PRO A 1029 -15.91 38.49 -17.49
CA PRO A 1029 -16.93 37.69 -18.14
C PRO A 1029 -17.72 36.78 -17.18
N GLY A 1030 -17.42 36.77 -15.88
CA GLY A 1030 -18.15 36.05 -14.84
C GLY A 1030 -17.33 35.96 -13.54
N GLU A 1031 -17.95 35.68 -12.39
CA GLU A 1031 -17.21 35.49 -11.12
C GLU A 1031 -16.40 34.20 -11.09
N THR A 1032 -16.79 33.21 -11.90
CA THR A 1032 -16.10 31.92 -12.08
C THR A 1032 -14.89 32.00 -13.02
N TRP A 1033 -14.63 33.16 -13.65
CA TRP A 1033 -13.48 33.35 -14.55
C TRP A 1033 -12.13 33.07 -13.86
N LEU A 1034 -11.99 33.44 -12.57
CA LEU A 1034 -10.74 33.33 -11.79
C LEU A 1034 -10.84 32.50 -10.48
N LYS A 1035 -12.00 31.92 -10.12
CA LYS A 1035 -12.22 31.18 -8.84
C LYS A 1035 -12.41 29.67 -9.07
N ASN A 1036 -11.88 28.83 -8.17
CA ASN A 1036 -11.97 27.35 -8.07
C ASN A 1036 -12.77 26.61 -9.18
N VAL A 1037 -12.06 25.99 -10.12
CA VAL A 1037 -12.51 25.39 -11.41
C VAL A 1037 -12.74 26.46 -12.49
N THR A 1038 -11.62 27.00 -12.99
CA THR A 1038 -11.53 28.21 -13.82
C THR A 1038 -11.98 28.01 -15.26
N TRP A 1039 -13.06 28.69 -15.66
CA TRP A 1039 -13.49 28.85 -17.06
C TRP A 1039 -12.33 29.31 -17.96
N LYS A 1040 -11.47 30.23 -17.48
CA LYS A 1040 -10.28 30.68 -18.22
C LYS A 1040 -9.37 29.52 -18.61
N ASN A 1041 -9.03 28.62 -17.68
CA ASN A 1041 -8.17 27.48 -17.98
C ASN A 1041 -8.84 26.51 -18.97
N THR A 1042 -10.13 26.23 -18.81
CA THR A 1042 -10.86 25.39 -19.77
C THR A 1042 -10.84 25.97 -21.19
N LEU A 1043 -10.95 27.30 -21.34
CA LEU A 1043 -10.84 27.96 -22.63
C LEU A 1043 -9.41 27.88 -23.19
N LEU A 1044 -8.38 28.16 -22.37
CA LEU A 1044 -6.97 28.10 -22.78
C LEU A 1044 -6.54 26.69 -23.18
N ASP A 1045 -6.97 25.66 -22.43
CA ASP A 1045 -6.69 24.26 -22.75
C ASP A 1045 -7.30 23.86 -24.09
N LYS A 1046 -8.55 24.29 -24.36
CA LYS A 1046 -9.19 24.07 -25.66
C LYS A 1046 -8.50 24.84 -26.79
N ILE A 1047 -8.06 26.08 -26.56
CA ILE A 1047 -7.28 26.85 -27.54
C ILE A 1047 -5.98 26.13 -27.90
N ARG A 1048 -5.25 25.62 -26.90
CA ARG A 1048 -4.02 24.84 -27.12
C ARG A 1048 -4.30 23.58 -27.94
N SER A 1049 -5.40 22.88 -27.64
CA SER A 1049 -5.86 21.71 -28.40
C SER A 1049 -6.18 22.01 -29.87
N VAL A 1050 -6.86 23.14 -30.13
CA VAL A 1050 -7.14 23.61 -31.50
C VAL A 1050 -5.82 23.85 -32.26
N ARG A 1051 -4.89 24.56 -31.63
CA ARG A 1051 -3.60 24.95 -32.24
C ARG A 1051 -2.67 23.77 -32.51
N SER A 1052 -2.80 22.66 -31.78
CA SER A 1052 -2.04 21.44 -32.01
C SER A 1052 -2.65 20.50 -33.06
N GLY A 1053 -3.76 20.90 -33.72
CA GLY A 1053 -4.40 20.08 -34.76
C GLY A 1053 -5.19 18.87 -34.24
N LEU A 1054 -5.49 18.83 -32.93
CA LEU A 1054 -6.26 17.76 -32.29
C LEU A 1054 -7.79 17.94 -32.45
N ASP A 1055 -8.21 18.89 -33.27
CA ASP A 1055 -9.58 19.45 -33.30
C ASP A 1055 -10.53 18.77 -34.31
N GLY A 1056 -10.18 17.55 -34.72
CA GLY A 1056 -10.91 16.75 -35.72
C GLY A 1056 -12.14 15.99 -35.21
N TYR A 1057 -12.53 16.10 -33.93
CA TYR A 1057 -13.71 15.38 -33.39
C TYR A 1057 -14.82 16.35 -32.98
N THR A 1058 -15.55 16.88 -33.97
CA THR A 1058 -16.92 17.37 -33.78
C THR A 1058 -17.89 16.29 -34.25
N GLY A 1059 -18.33 15.44 -33.35
CA GLY A 1059 -19.30 14.38 -33.63
C GLY A 1059 -19.41 13.46 -32.43
N LYS A 1060 -20.61 12.95 -32.19
CA LYS A 1060 -20.86 11.88 -31.23
C LYS A 1060 -19.73 10.85 -31.32
N ARG A 1061 -18.96 10.72 -30.24
CA ARG A 1061 -17.69 9.96 -30.19
C ARG A 1061 -17.91 8.48 -30.52
N ILE A 1062 -19.15 8.01 -30.36
CA ILE A 1062 -19.54 6.63 -30.58
C ILE A 1062 -20.56 6.59 -31.73
N GLY A 1063 -20.26 5.85 -32.80
CA GLY A 1063 -21.19 5.73 -33.92
C GLY A 1063 -22.48 5.00 -33.53
N HIS A 1064 -22.37 3.89 -32.81
CA HIS A 1064 -23.53 3.08 -32.39
C HIS A 1064 -23.25 2.44 -31.04
N TYR A 1065 -24.07 2.77 -30.05
CA TYR A 1065 -24.01 2.23 -28.69
C TYR A 1065 -25.19 1.30 -28.42
N VAL A 1066 -24.95 0.09 -27.93
CA VAL A 1066 -25.99 -0.83 -27.45
C VAL A 1066 -26.04 -0.73 -25.92
N LEU A 1067 -27.14 -0.19 -25.40
CA LEU A 1067 -27.33 0.06 -23.98
C LEU A 1067 -28.14 -1.06 -23.33
N PHE A 1068 -27.55 -1.70 -22.33
CA PHE A 1068 -28.17 -2.75 -21.52
C PHE A 1068 -28.54 -2.24 -20.12
N TRP A 1069 -29.47 -2.93 -19.46
CA TRP A 1069 -29.92 -2.69 -18.08
C TRP A 1069 -28.82 -2.84 -17.01
N GLN A 1070 -28.79 -1.91 -16.05
CA GLN A 1070 -27.88 -1.88 -14.89
C GLN A 1070 -28.44 -2.63 -13.67
N ARG A 1071 -28.77 -3.91 -13.79
CA ARG A 1071 -29.20 -4.75 -12.65
C ARG A 1071 -28.59 -6.15 -12.73
N GLU A 1072 -28.25 -6.73 -11.58
CA GLU A 1072 -27.85 -8.13 -11.45
C GLU A 1072 -29.08 -9.05 -11.50
N ASP A 1073 -29.78 -9.06 -12.63
CA ASP A 1073 -30.88 -9.99 -12.88
C ASP A 1073 -30.54 -10.99 -13.99
N THR A 1074 -31.19 -12.15 -13.97
CA THR A 1074 -30.97 -13.22 -14.96
C THR A 1074 -31.38 -12.81 -16.37
N TRP A 1075 -32.21 -11.78 -16.52
CA TRP A 1075 -32.65 -11.25 -17.81
C TRP A 1075 -31.57 -10.37 -18.47
N ALA A 1076 -30.81 -9.60 -17.71
CA ALA A 1076 -29.68 -8.83 -18.23
C ALA A 1076 -28.58 -9.71 -18.84
N GLN A 1077 -28.28 -10.83 -18.19
CA GLN A 1077 -27.31 -11.81 -18.71
C GLN A 1077 -27.84 -12.53 -19.96
N GLN A 1078 -29.15 -12.79 -20.01
CA GLN A 1078 -29.80 -13.41 -21.15
C GLN A 1078 -29.81 -12.47 -22.35
N ASP A 1079 -30.22 -11.21 -22.20
CA ASP A 1079 -30.25 -10.24 -23.28
C ASP A 1079 -28.86 -9.88 -23.81
N TRP A 1080 -27.83 -9.91 -22.96
CA TRP A 1080 -26.44 -9.81 -23.40
C TRP A 1080 -26.05 -10.98 -24.33
N ARG A 1081 -26.36 -12.22 -23.93
CA ARG A 1081 -26.12 -13.42 -24.76
C ARG A 1081 -26.93 -13.41 -26.06
N ALA A 1082 -28.14 -12.86 -26.03
CA ALA A 1082 -28.98 -12.71 -27.22
C ALA A 1082 -28.32 -11.82 -28.29
N ALA A 1083 -27.49 -10.85 -27.87
CA ALA A 1083 -26.83 -9.90 -28.75
C ALA A 1083 -25.48 -10.38 -29.32
N GLU A 1084 -24.98 -11.57 -28.98
CA GLU A 1084 -23.66 -12.06 -29.43
C GLU A 1084 -23.51 -12.06 -30.97
N ALA A 1085 -24.48 -12.61 -31.69
CA ALA A 1085 -24.46 -12.62 -33.16
C ALA A 1085 -24.55 -11.21 -33.75
N TYR A 1086 -25.29 -10.33 -33.08
CA TYR A 1086 -25.46 -8.93 -33.46
C TYR A 1086 -24.17 -8.14 -33.27
N PHE A 1087 -23.44 -8.36 -32.18
CA PHE A 1087 -22.10 -7.82 -31.96
C PHE A 1087 -21.11 -8.33 -32.98
N GLY A 1088 -21.13 -9.64 -33.28
CA GLY A 1088 -20.25 -10.23 -34.28
C GLY A 1088 -20.44 -9.63 -35.67
N ARG A 1089 -21.69 -9.34 -36.05
CA ARG A 1089 -22.04 -8.81 -37.38
C ARG A 1089 -21.82 -7.31 -37.51
N PHE A 1090 -22.31 -6.52 -36.56
CA PHE A 1090 -22.39 -5.07 -36.68
C PHE A 1090 -21.36 -4.32 -35.84
N ARG A 1091 -20.71 -4.99 -34.88
CA ARG A 1091 -19.63 -4.46 -34.04
C ARG A 1091 -19.94 -3.09 -33.40
N PRO A 1092 -21.10 -2.92 -32.75
CA PRO A 1092 -21.39 -1.69 -32.03
C PRO A 1092 -20.57 -1.59 -30.73
N THR A 1093 -20.42 -0.38 -30.20
CA THR A 1093 -19.98 -0.20 -28.81
C THR A 1093 -21.12 -0.65 -27.90
N ALA A 1094 -20.85 -1.35 -26.81
CA ALA A 1094 -21.91 -1.84 -25.92
C ALA A 1094 -21.52 -1.60 -24.46
N GLY A 1095 -22.52 -1.37 -23.62
CA GLY A 1095 -22.32 -1.19 -22.20
C GLY A 1095 -23.60 -0.80 -21.47
N PHE A 1096 -23.42 -0.34 -20.24
CA PHE A 1096 -24.54 -0.13 -19.32
C PHE A 1096 -24.71 1.35 -18.94
N SER A 1097 -23.81 2.23 -19.36
CA SER A 1097 -23.77 3.63 -18.94
C SER A 1097 -24.64 4.50 -19.85
N VAL A 1098 -25.62 5.17 -19.26
CA VAL A 1098 -26.41 6.19 -19.96
C VAL A 1098 -25.53 7.38 -20.35
N ASP A 1099 -24.57 7.75 -19.50
CA ASP A 1099 -23.65 8.86 -19.77
C ASP A 1099 -22.71 8.55 -20.95
N ASP A 1100 -22.25 7.30 -21.08
CA ASP A 1100 -21.46 6.89 -22.24
C ASP A 1100 -22.33 6.87 -23.50
N ALA A 1101 -23.55 6.34 -23.39
CA ALA A 1101 -24.51 6.29 -24.48
C ALA A 1101 -24.93 7.68 -24.98
N GLN A 1102 -24.93 8.71 -24.12
CA GLN A 1102 -25.17 10.11 -24.51
C GLN A 1102 -24.12 10.63 -25.49
N THR A 1103 -22.94 10.03 -25.52
CA THR A 1103 -21.89 10.40 -26.47
C THR A 1103 -22.05 9.72 -27.84
N ALA A 1104 -23.08 8.87 -28.02
CA ALA A 1104 -23.31 8.10 -29.24
C ALA A 1104 -24.30 8.70 -30.24
N GLU A 1105 -24.10 8.46 -31.54
CA GLU A 1105 -25.01 8.92 -32.60
C GLU A 1105 -26.28 8.07 -32.64
N TYR A 1106 -26.13 6.75 -32.65
CA TYR A 1106 -27.23 5.80 -32.55
C TYR A 1106 -27.15 5.04 -31.23
N VAL A 1107 -28.28 4.90 -30.52
CA VAL A 1107 -28.37 4.08 -29.31
C VAL A 1107 -29.44 3.02 -29.49
N THR A 1108 -29.06 1.75 -29.39
CA THR A 1108 -30.00 0.63 -29.37
C THR A 1108 -30.13 0.14 -27.93
N ILE A 1109 -31.27 0.36 -27.30
CA ILE A 1109 -31.56 -0.17 -25.97
C ILE A 1109 -32.03 -1.61 -26.13
N VAL A 1110 -31.39 -2.56 -25.44
CA VAL A 1110 -31.80 -3.97 -25.44
C VAL A 1110 -32.34 -4.31 -24.05
N GLY A 1111 -33.62 -4.68 -24.00
CA GLY A 1111 -34.35 -4.96 -22.76
C GLY A 1111 -35.50 -3.98 -22.46
N GLY A 1112 -36.36 -4.38 -21.53
CA GLY A 1112 -37.61 -3.69 -21.17
C GLY A 1112 -37.46 -2.39 -20.37
N ASP A 1113 -38.58 -1.74 -20.08
CA ASP A 1113 -38.67 -0.49 -19.30
C ASP A 1113 -38.28 -0.63 -17.84
N ALA A 1114 -38.37 -1.85 -17.29
CA ALA A 1114 -37.84 -2.22 -15.98
C ALA A 1114 -36.31 -2.09 -15.87
N GLY A 1115 -35.61 -2.03 -17.02
CA GLY A 1115 -34.16 -2.04 -17.12
C GLY A 1115 -33.52 -0.68 -17.39
N VAL A 1116 -33.85 -0.13 -18.55
CA VAL A 1116 -33.48 1.23 -18.93
C VAL A 1116 -34.78 2.03 -18.94
N SER A 1117 -34.92 2.96 -18.00
CA SER A 1117 -36.17 3.69 -17.81
C SER A 1117 -36.50 4.59 -19.01
N PHE A 1118 -37.78 4.95 -19.16
CA PHE A 1118 -38.20 5.95 -20.14
C PHE A 1118 -37.55 7.32 -19.92
N GLU A 1119 -37.16 7.64 -18.69
CA GLU A 1119 -36.45 8.87 -18.36
C GLU A 1119 -35.00 8.86 -18.89
N ALA A 1120 -34.31 7.73 -18.79
CA ALA A 1120 -33.00 7.53 -19.40
C ALA A 1120 -33.05 7.57 -20.93
N GLU A 1121 -34.06 6.94 -21.53
CA GLU A 1121 -34.29 6.99 -22.97
C GLU A 1121 -34.56 8.44 -23.46
N ARG A 1122 -35.40 9.19 -22.74
CA ARG A 1122 -35.67 10.61 -23.02
C ARG A 1122 -34.43 11.47 -22.85
N THR A 1123 -33.58 11.14 -21.89
CA THR A 1123 -32.30 11.82 -21.63
C THR A 1123 -31.33 11.64 -22.80
N LEU A 1124 -31.24 10.43 -23.38
CA LEU A 1124 -30.45 10.16 -24.58
C LEU A 1124 -30.98 10.90 -25.82
N GLN A 1125 -32.30 10.90 -26.00
CA GLN A 1125 -32.93 11.66 -27.09
C GLN A 1125 -32.69 13.17 -26.95
N THR A 1126 -32.77 13.71 -25.73
CA THR A 1126 -32.47 15.13 -25.43
C THR A 1126 -31.00 15.46 -25.67
N ALA A 1127 -30.10 14.49 -25.45
CA ALA A 1127 -28.69 14.61 -25.80
C ALA A 1127 -28.44 14.54 -27.32
N GLY A 1128 -29.46 14.33 -28.16
CA GLY A 1128 -29.34 14.26 -29.62
C GLY A 1128 -28.96 12.87 -30.15
N CYS A 1129 -29.11 11.80 -29.36
CA CYS A 1129 -28.96 10.43 -29.83
C CYS A 1129 -30.19 9.98 -30.63
N LYS A 1130 -30.00 9.19 -31.69
CA LYS A 1130 -31.06 8.46 -32.39
C LYS A 1130 -31.28 7.13 -31.67
N VAL A 1131 -32.31 7.07 -30.82
CA VAL A 1131 -32.53 5.94 -29.90
C VAL A 1131 -33.62 5.00 -30.42
N GLU A 1132 -33.36 3.70 -30.46
CA GLU A 1132 -34.39 2.67 -30.66
C GLU A 1132 -34.31 1.61 -29.56
N ARG A 1133 -35.44 1.00 -29.20
CA ARG A 1133 -35.51 -0.05 -28.19
C ARG A 1133 -35.93 -1.38 -28.81
N LEU A 1134 -35.15 -2.42 -28.51
CA LEU A 1134 -35.41 -3.80 -28.88
C LEU A 1134 -35.74 -4.58 -27.61
N ALA A 1135 -37.04 -4.76 -27.36
CA ALA A 1135 -37.55 -5.48 -26.20
C ALA A 1135 -38.61 -6.50 -26.67
N GLY A 1136 -38.24 -7.79 -26.69
CA GLY A 1136 -39.20 -8.88 -26.84
C GLY A 1136 -39.95 -9.14 -25.53
N LYS A 1137 -41.04 -9.93 -25.58
CA LYS A 1137 -41.79 -10.33 -24.37
C LYS A 1137 -41.01 -11.30 -23.50
N ASP A 1138 -40.05 -12.00 -24.09
CA ASP A 1138 -39.12 -12.92 -23.44
C ASP A 1138 -37.77 -12.94 -24.18
N PHE A 1139 -36.79 -13.63 -23.58
CA PHE A 1139 -35.44 -13.81 -24.14
C PHE A 1139 -35.46 -14.37 -25.57
N ALA A 1140 -36.34 -15.31 -25.88
CA ALA A 1140 -36.40 -15.94 -27.20
C ALA A 1140 -36.87 -14.94 -28.26
N GLU A 1141 -37.81 -14.06 -27.92
CA GLU A 1141 -38.30 -13.01 -28.81
C GLU A 1141 -37.27 -11.88 -28.99
N THR A 1142 -36.59 -11.42 -27.94
CA THR A 1142 -35.49 -10.43 -28.05
C THR A 1142 -34.35 -10.97 -28.93
N LYS A 1143 -33.96 -12.23 -28.71
CA LYS A 1143 -32.93 -12.90 -29.53
C LYS A 1143 -33.36 -13.02 -30.99
N LYS A 1144 -34.61 -13.38 -31.25
CA LYS A 1144 -35.13 -13.47 -32.61
C LYS A 1144 -35.08 -12.12 -33.34
N ILE A 1145 -35.44 -11.02 -32.68
CA ILE A 1145 -35.37 -9.68 -33.27
C ILE A 1145 -33.92 -9.33 -33.69
N LEU A 1146 -32.96 -9.61 -32.82
CA LEU A 1146 -31.53 -9.35 -33.07
C LEU A 1146 -30.98 -10.27 -34.18
N ASP A 1147 -31.34 -11.55 -34.16
CA ASP A 1147 -30.95 -12.52 -35.20
C ASP A 1147 -31.54 -12.14 -36.58
N ASP A 1148 -32.79 -11.67 -36.64
CA ASP A 1148 -33.44 -11.24 -37.87
C ASP A 1148 -32.76 -9.99 -38.46
N LEU A 1149 -32.30 -9.06 -37.61
CA LEU A 1149 -31.48 -7.91 -38.01
C LEU A 1149 -30.13 -8.37 -38.60
N VAL A 1150 -29.47 -9.33 -37.96
CA VAL A 1150 -28.23 -9.94 -38.45
C VAL A 1150 -28.43 -10.62 -39.80
N ALA A 1151 -29.46 -11.47 -39.91
CA ALA A 1151 -29.77 -12.25 -41.11
C ALA A 1151 -30.16 -11.35 -42.31
N SER A 1152 -30.91 -10.29 -42.05
CA SER A 1152 -31.30 -9.30 -43.07
C SER A 1152 -30.19 -8.29 -43.39
N GLY A 1153 -29.09 -8.28 -42.62
CA GLY A 1153 -28.00 -7.31 -42.76
C GLY A 1153 -28.38 -5.88 -42.36
N ARG A 1154 -29.56 -5.69 -41.75
CA ARG A 1154 -30.02 -4.39 -41.28
C ARG A 1154 -29.49 -4.12 -39.89
N ARG A 1155 -28.73 -3.03 -39.74
CA ARG A 1155 -28.19 -2.61 -38.45
C ARG A 1155 -29.29 -2.16 -37.50
N PHE A 1156 -30.26 -1.37 -37.99
CA PHE A 1156 -31.32 -0.80 -37.16
C PHE A 1156 -32.71 -1.26 -37.60
N LEU A 1157 -33.62 -1.42 -36.64
CA LEU A 1157 -35.00 -1.82 -36.91
C LEU A 1157 -35.79 -0.67 -37.54
N THR A 1158 -35.56 0.56 -37.06
CA THR A 1158 -36.35 1.75 -37.42
C THR A 1158 -35.60 2.81 -38.22
N PHE A 1159 -34.26 2.83 -38.14
CA PHE A 1159 -33.46 3.80 -38.88
C PHE A 1159 -33.08 3.27 -40.28
N PRO A 1160 -33.02 4.14 -41.32
CA PRO A 1160 -32.46 3.76 -42.61
C PRO A 1160 -30.98 3.42 -42.43
N GLY A 1161 -30.60 2.22 -42.89
CA GLY A 1161 -29.31 1.59 -42.64
C GLY A 1161 -28.14 2.20 -43.39
#